data_AF-A0A668VDR2-F1
#
_entry.id   AF-A0A668VDR2-F1
#
_cell.length_a   1.000
_cell.length_b   1.000
_cell.length_c   1.000
_cell.angle_alpha   90.00
_cell.angle_beta   90.00
_cell.angle_gamma   90.00
#
_symmetry.space_group_name_H-M   'P 1'
#
loop_
_entity.id
_entity.type
_entity.pdbx_description
1 polymer ?
#
loop_
_entity_poly.entity_id
_entity_poly.type
_entity_poly.pdbx_seq_one_letter_code
_entity_poly.pdbx_strand_id
1 'polypeptide(L)'
;MLEREQAEEQLRRQCEELRAHSQKELEQVRGDLARLKQEFSQSLLQAENEKQQALSQMEAEKVVLTEKLASLREDLATADMDMERLQRESLRKQEQDKNQMAVLRSELRELQLHFEESLNSHESAKKSLTEQVRELNQQREHAQQELEGLRQQLQEGEDGRFKGQRELIEAHRELQGCAQERDKLRKDAVDLRRLLGSETREKEAIQASNQELRALVKRAESDNNSLRRAVEENEQKVAVLEEQRSSMQQEATALRSGMRELEKSRLQARRELQELRRQVKVLEGENIRQKQELRELQARVCEEEQKEEEARREAFTLKQRVLECEAGREAVLNEVEGLRDELFTYIQTSSSYLPKQAICFTYITDTYILSGKRDVEERLSQAHASLSLQEEATHRAEREKRSLEEELAQLRNSLQAAQAESRALQDKLEVVQQLETCSNSEQRKLKESLEAAEGRVRSLELSQRALEGELQRAQLRVAELDAEAGALQERLTDMRRKLGESEDQCAALRVSEERLATSLARAEQHESQLREQIHKLSNTLSDSRSSTGALQEQITQLQRALTASEQDRRLLQERLDKTRDALSESKRLNHTLTEQNQNLQGVQENSNFNISELEKHNRTLKESLKQQQEAELQTSQQLHREKKELQEKVTNLQSFLQKLQSERAEIEKVVTRFGKDKSVLRKALEKVSWLACCTVLSNTNYTYQLFFQNSESSAKFCVAVVSVCKNKTCK
;
A
#
# COMPACT_ATOMS: atom_id res chain seq x y z
N MET A 1 120.02 124.78 159.80
CA MET A 1 120.24 125.37 158.45
C MET A 1 120.35 124.27 157.40
N LEU A 2 121.30 123.35 157.52
CA LEU A 2 121.49 122.20 156.60
C LEU A 2 120.21 121.37 156.33
N GLU A 3 119.27 121.35 157.28
CA GLU A 3 118.00 120.61 157.20
C GLU A 3 116.95 121.25 156.28
N ARG A 4 117.11 122.52 155.86
CA ARG A 4 116.06 123.22 155.10
C ARG A 4 116.12 122.94 153.60
N GLU A 5 117.33 122.77 153.04
CA GLU A 5 117.54 122.51 151.62
C GLU A 5 117.11 121.09 151.22
N GLN A 6 117.30 120.11 152.11
CA GLN A 6 116.90 118.71 151.89
C GLN A 6 115.37 118.53 151.73
N ALA A 7 114.57 119.40 152.36
CA ALA A 7 113.11 119.36 152.26
C ALA A 7 112.58 119.94 150.93
N GLU A 8 113.19 121.01 150.41
CA GLU A 8 112.80 121.55 149.09
C GLU A 8 113.15 120.58 147.95
N GLU A 9 114.27 119.87 148.04
CA GLU A 9 114.70 118.94 147.00
C GLU A 9 113.80 117.68 146.91
N GLN A 10 113.24 117.21 148.03
CA GLN A 10 112.22 116.15 148.01
C GLN A 10 110.91 116.60 147.34
N LEU A 11 110.42 117.80 147.63
CA LEU A 11 109.18 118.33 147.04
C LEU A 11 109.30 118.58 145.53
N ARG A 12 110.49 118.95 145.02
CA ARG A 12 110.71 119.09 143.58
C ARG A 12 110.56 117.76 142.84
N ARG A 13 111.17 116.68 143.33
CA ARG A 13 111.09 115.34 142.70
C ARG A 13 109.65 114.85 142.58
N GLN A 14 108.85 115.00 143.63
CA GLN A 14 107.42 114.63 143.60
C GLN A 14 106.60 115.42 142.57
N CYS A 15 106.93 116.69 142.34
CA CYS A 15 106.29 117.51 141.30
C CYS A 15 106.70 117.10 139.88
N GLU A 16 107.90 116.56 139.69
CA GLU A 16 108.40 116.10 138.39
C GLU A 16 107.84 114.71 138.03
N GLU A 17 107.76 113.80 139.00
CA GLU A 17 107.15 112.47 138.85
C GLU A 17 105.66 112.55 138.47
N LEU A 18 104.88 113.43 139.13
CA LEU A 18 103.48 113.66 138.79
C LEU A 18 103.29 114.19 137.36
N ARG A 19 104.13 115.13 136.92
CA ARG A 19 104.10 115.66 135.54
C ARG A 19 104.40 114.56 134.51
N ALA A 20 105.41 113.73 134.78
CA ALA A 20 105.76 112.61 133.90
C ALA A 20 104.63 111.56 133.80
N HIS A 21 103.87 111.34 134.88
CA HIS A 21 102.72 110.44 134.87
C HIS A 21 101.56 110.98 134.03
N SER A 22 101.09 112.20 134.31
CA SER A 22 100.00 112.83 133.55
C SER A 22 100.34 113.01 132.07
N GLN A 23 101.60 113.24 131.72
CA GLN A 23 102.03 113.34 130.33
C GLN A 23 101.98 111.98 129.60
N LYS A 24 102.32 110.86 130.27
CA LYS A 24 102.13 109.51 129.73
C LYS A 24 100.67 109.17 129.48
N GLU A 25 99.77 109.50 130.40
CA GLU A 25 98.33 109.29 130.20
C GLU A 25 97.80 110.07 128.98
N LEU A 26 98.27 111.31 128.80
CA LEU A 26 97.94 112.15 127.65
C LEU A 26 98.45 111.56 126.32
N GLU A 27 99.64 110.97 126.32
CA GLU A 27 100.20 110.27 125.16
C GLU A 27 99.46 108.96 124.86
N GLN A 28 99.07 108.20 125.88
CA GLN A 28 98.27 106.98 125.74
C GLN A 28 96.88 107.28 125.17
N VAL A 29 96.14 108.26 125.74
CA VAL A 29 94.82 108.67 125.23
C VAL A 29 94.91 109.21 123.80
N ARG A 30 96.01 109.90 123.42
CA ARG A 30 96.26 110.29 122.02
C ARG A 30 96.49 109.09 121.11
N GLY A 31 97.22 108.08 121.57
CA GLY A 31 97.42 106.82 120.85
C GLY A 31 96.12 106.05 120.63
N ASP A 32 95.30 105.91 121.67
CA ASP A 32 94.02 105.19 121.59
C ASP A 32 93.00 105.97 120.74
N LEU A 33 92.96 107.31 120.82
CA LEU A 33 92.17 108.15 119.90
C LEU A 33 92.63 108.01 118.44
N ALA A 34 93.94 107.80 118.19
CA ALA A 34 94.45 107.56 116.85
C ALA A 34 94.06 106.18 116.31
N ARG A 35 94.13 105.12 117.15
CA ARG A 35 93.62 103.79 116.77
C ARG A 35 92.13 103.82 116.48
N LEU A 36 91.31 104.39 117.37
CA LEU A 36 89.86 104.45 117.19
C LEU A 36 89.47 105.22 115.91
N LYS A 37 90.22 106.27 115.54
CA LYS A 37 90.05 106.97 114.25
C LYS A 37 90.45 106.10 113.05
N GLN A 38 91.53 105.32 113.15
CA GLN A 38 91.94 104.39 112.10
C GLN A 38 90.93 103.25 111.93
N GLU A 39 90.47 102.64 113.03
CA GLU A 39 89.45 101.60 113.06
C GLU A 39 88.12 102.09 112.49
N PHE A 40 87.66 103.28 112.89
CA PHE A 40 86.46 103.91 112.31
C PHE A 40 86.62 104.18 110.81
N SER A 41 87.80 104.65 110.38
CA SER A 41 88.09 104.91 108.95
C SER A 41 88.13 103.62 108.12
N GLN A 42 88.71 102.54 108.66
CA GLN A 42 88.72 101.22 108.02
C GLN A 42 87.32 100.61 107.97
N SER A 43 86.55 100.68 109.06
CA SER A 43 85.18 100.18 109.11
C SER A 43 84.24 100.94 108.18
N LEU A 44 84.41 102.26 108.05
CA LEU A 44 83.67 103.09 107.08
C LEU A 44 84.05 102.74 105.63
N LEU A 45 85.34 102.56 105.34
CA LEU A 45 85.82 102.16 104.02
C LEU A 45 85.32 100.76 103.64
N GLN A 46 85.30 99.83 104.60
CA GLN A 46 84.78 98.48 104.39
C GLN A 46 83.27 98.49 104.14
N ALA A 47 82.49 99.23 104.94
CA ALA A 47 81.04 99.37 104.71
C ALA A 47 80.71 100.05 103.37
N GLU A 48 81.50 101.03 102.92
CA GLU A 48 81.36 101.63 101.60
C GLU A 48 81.72 100.63 100.48
N ASN A 49 82.80 99.85 100.63
CA ASN A 49 83.16 98.80 99.68
C ASN A 49 82.08 97.71 99.59
N GLU A 50 81.54 97.26 100.72
CA GLU A 50 80.42 96.29 100.78
C GLU A 50 79.16 96.85 100.11
N LYS A 51 78.86 98.15 100.29
CA LYS A 51 77.76 98.83 99.58
C LYS A 51 78.01 98.92 98.07
N GLN A 52 79.22 99.28 97.63
CA GLN A 52 79.56 99.34 96.20
C GLN A 52 79.53 97.95 95.56
N GLN A 53 79.97 96.92 96.28
CA GLN A 53 79.85 95.53 95.85
C GLN A 53 78.38 95.12 95.67
N ALA A 54 77.53 95.40 96.66
CA ALA A 54 76.09 95.11 96.59
C ALA A 54 75.38 95.91 95.46
N LEU A 55 75.79 97.17 95.21
CA LEU A 55 75.29 97.95 94.07
C LEU A 55 75.71 97.34 92.73
N SER A 56 76.98 96.95 92.57
CA SER A 56 77.43 96.28 91.33
C SER A 56 76.75 94.94 91.08
N GLN A 57 76.41 94.20 92.15
CA GLN A 57 75.60 92.98 92.06
C GLN A 57 74.17 93.29 91.62
N MET A 58 73.51 94.28 92.23
CA MET A 58 72.17 94.74 91.83
C MET A 58 72.12 95.27 90.39
N GLU A 59 73.18 95.93 89.92
CA GLU A 59 73.28 96.38 88.53
C GLU A 59 73.52 95.21 87.56
N ALA A 60 74.36 94.23 87.91
CA ALA A 60 74.54 93.02 87.12
C ALA A 60 73.25 92.17 87.06
N GLU A 61 72.56 91.98 88.19
CA GLU A 61 71.25 91.32 88.25
C GLU A 61 70.20 92.06 87.42
N LYS A 62 70.17 93.40 87.51
CA LYS A 62 69.30 94.25 86.68
C LYS A 62 69.60 94.09 85.19
N VAL A 63 70.87 94.05 84.77
CA VAL A 63 71.25 93.81 83.37
C VAL A 63 70.75 92.44 82.92
N VAL A 64 71.06 91.37 83.67
CA VAL A 64 70.61 90.00 83.38
C VAL A 64 69.08 89.88 83.35
N LEU A 65 68.36 90.63 84.20
CA LEU A 65 66.90 90.70 84.18
C LEU A 65 66.38 91.48 82.97
N THR A 66 67.04 92.56 82.54
CA THR A 66 66.66 93.26 81.29
C THR A 66 66.97 92.45 80.04
N GLU A 67 68.05 91.67 80.02
CA GLU A 67 68.36 90.73 78.95
C GLU A 67 67.33 89.61 78.88
N LYS A 68 66.96 89.00 80.02
CA LYS A 68 65.87 88.01 80.10
C LYS A 68 64.51 88.60 79.71
N LEU A 69 64.24 89.86 80.04
CA LEU A 69 63.01 90.54 79.60
C LEU A 69 63.05 90.92 78.11
N ALA A 70 64.23 91.09 77.52
CA ALA A 70 64.38 91.25 76.08
C ALA A 70 64.19 89.91 75.36
N SER A 71 64.86 88.83 75.81
CA SER A 71 64.70 87.50 75.22
C SER A 71 63.25 87.02 75.35
N LEU A 72 62.61 87.13 76.52
CA LEU A 72 61.20 86.73 76.69
C LEU A 72 60.23 87.56 75.84
N ARG A 73 60.61 88.77 75.39
CA ARG A 73 59.81 89.55 74.42
C ARG A 73 60.05 89.08 72.98
N GLU A 74 61.25 88.64 72.64
CA GLU A 74 61.59 88.03 71.36
C GLU A 74 60.99 86.61 71.23
N ASP A 75 61.07 85.81 72.29
CA ASP A 75 60.40 84.51 72.43
C ASP A 75 58.87 84.65 72.30
N LEU A 76 58.28 85.69 72.91
CA LEU A 76 56.84 85.95 72.79
C LEU A 76 56.46 86.47 71.41
N ALA A 77 57.25 87.39 70.81
CA ALA A 77 56.99 87.88 69.46
C ALA A 77 57.15 86.79 68.39
N THR A 78 58.13 85.89 68.55
CA THR A 78 58.29 84.73 67.65
C THR A 78 57.18 83.70 67.86
N ALA A 79 56.76 83.44 69.11
CA ALA A 79 55.59 82.61 69.40
C ALA A 79 54.28 83.19 68.82
N ASP A 80 54.08 84.51 68.87
CA ASP A 80 52.94 85.18 68.24
C ASP A 80 52.99 85.04 66.71
N MET A 81 54.15 85.27 66.08
CA MET A 81 54.34 85.05 64.63
C MET A 81 54.08 83.59 64.23
N ASP A 82 54.49 82.63 65.05
CA ASP A 82 54.24 81.20 64.82
C ASP A 82 52.78 80.81 65.05
N MET A 83 52.10 81.41 66.03
CA MET A 83 50.65 81.27 66.20
C MET A 83 49.89 81.85 65.01
N GLU A 84 50.25 83.02 64.51
CA GLU A 84 49.66 83.56 63.28
C GLU A 84 49.97 82.68 62.06
N ARG A 85 51.19 82.14 61.95
CA ARG A 85 51.59 81.21 60.88
C ARG A 85 50.74 79.94 60.89
N LEU A 86 50.60 79.31 62.06
CA LEU A 86 49.76 78.11 62.25
C LEU A 86 48.27 78.41 62.01
N GLN A 87 47.77 79.59 62.41
CA GLN A 87 46.41 80.02 62.08
C GLN A 87 46.22 80.21 60.57
N ARG A 88 47.14 80.88 59.88
CA ARG A 88 47.13 81.05 58.42
C ARG A 88 47.21 79.71 57.69
N GLU A 89 48.03 78.78 58.15
CA GLU A 89 48.12 77.42 57.59
C GLU A 89 46.85 76.59 57.86
N SER A 90 46.26 76.70 59.05
CA SER A 90 45.00 76.04 59.41
C SER A 90 43.83 76.55 58.56
N LEU A 91 43.73 77.87 58.39
CA LEU A 91 42.72 78.49 57.52
C LEU A 91 42.92 78.11 56.05
N ARG A 92 44.16 78.13 55.53
CA ARG A 92 44.48 77.66 54.17
C ARG A 92 44.13 76.20 53.95
N LYS A 93 44.41 75.32 54.93
CA LYS A 93 43.99 73.91 54.88
C LYS A 93 42.47 73.80 54.88
N GLN A 94 41.77 74.48 55.80
CA GLN A 94 40.31 74.46 55.84
C GLN A 94 39.68 74.99 54.54
N GLU A 95 40.28 76.00 53.89
CA GLU A 95 39.83 76.53 52.60
C GLU A 95 40.13 75.55 51.44
N GLN A 96 41.30 74.91 51.43
CA GLN A 96 41.62 73.83 50.51
C GLN A 96 40.66 72.65 50.68
N ASP A 97 40.38 72.21 51.91
CA ASP A 97 39.45 71.13 52.23
C ASP A 97 38.01 71.50 51.80
N LYS A 98 37.58 72.75 52.02
CA LYS A 98 36.29 73.27 51.53
C LYS A 98 36.21 73.21 50.00
N ASN A 99 37.29 73.59 49.31
CA ASN A 99 37.35 73.57 47.85
C ASN A 99 37.39 72.14 47.28
N GLN A 100 38.16 71.23 47.89
CA GLN A 100 38.15 69.81 47.55
C GLN A 100 36.77 69.18 47.81
N MET A 101 36.14 69.49 48.94
CA MET A 101 34.76 69.06 49.23
C MET A 101 33.73 69.70 48.29
N ALA A 102 33.99 70.89 47.72
CA ALA A 102 33.12 71.49 46.70
C ALA A 102 33.23 70.75 45.37
N VAL A 103 34.44 70.40 44.94
CA VAL A 103 34.73 69.62 43.72
C VAL A 103 34.17 68.19 43.84
N LEU A 104 34.46 67.47 44.93
CA LEU A 104 33.87 66.15 45.19
C LEU A 104 32.33 66.19 45.24
N ARG A 105 31.74 67.33 45.63
CA ARG A 105 30.28 67.55 45.59
C ARG A 105 29.74 67.94 44.23
N SER A 106 30.55 68.43 43.28
CA SER A 106 30.12 68.59 41.88
C SER A 106 30.29 67.28 41.12
N GLU A 107 31.43 66.60 41.25
CA GLU A 107 31.68 65.27 40.70
C GLU A 107 30.61 64.26 41.12
N LEU A 108 30.22 64.22 42.41
CA LEU A 108 29.14 63.35 42.87
C LEU A 108 27.77 63.69 42.23
N ARG A 109 27.49 64.98 41.98
CA ARG A 109 26.24 65.42 41.32
C ARG A 109 26.25 65.13 39.82
N GLU A 110 27.39 65.28 39.15
CA GLU A 110 27.59 64.94 37.74
C GLU A 110 27.47 63.43 37.53
N LEU A 111 28.05 62.62 38.42
CA LEU A 111 27.86 61.17 38.43
C LEU A 111 26.39 60.78 38.68
N GLN A 112 25.71 61.42 39.65
CA GLN A 112 24.28 61.20 39.89
C GLN A 112 23.44 61.52 38.65
N LEU A 113 23.67 62.66 38.01
CA LEU A 113 23.00 63.06 36.76
C LEU A 113 23.24 62.03 35.66
N HIS A 114 24.49 61.63 35.41
CA HIS A 114 24.81 60.62 34.39
C HIS A 114 24.21 59.25 34.69
N PHE A 115 24.09 58.84 35.95
CA PHE A 115 23.36 57.62 36.32
C PHE A 115 21.85 57.76 36.06
N GLU A 116 21.23 58.89 36.39
CA GLU A 116 19.82 59.15 36.08
C GLU A 116 19.57 59.22 34.57
N GLU A 117 20.40 59.90 33.79
CA GLU A 117 20.35 59.95 32.33
C GLU A 117 20.53 58.55 31.71
N SER A 118 21.46 57.75 32.22
CA SER A 118 21.69 56.37 31.76
C SER A 118 20.49 55.46 32.10
N LEU A 119 19.92 55.58 33.29
CA LEU A 119 18.72 54.83 33.70
C LEU A 119 17.50 55.21 32.86
N ASN A 120 17.27 56.51 32.64
CA ASN A 120 16.19 57.01 31.78
C ASN A 120 16.36 56.53 30.32
N SER A 121 17.60 56.56 29.81
CA SER A 121 17.95 56.02 28.49
C SER A 121 17.63 54.52 28.41
N HIS A 122 18.11 53.71 29.36
CA HIS A 122 17.82 52.27 29.43
C HIS A 122 16.33 51.96 29.60
N GLU A 123 15.57 52.74 30.37
CA GLU A 123 14.13 52.55 30.52
C GLU A 123 13.38 52.92 29.23
N SER A 124 13.78 53.97 28.52
CA SER A 124 13.21 54.34 27.22
C SER A 124 13.50 53.28 26.15
N ALA A 125 14.72 52.76 26.10
CA ALA A 125 15.11 51.66 25.22
C ALA A 125 14.34 50.37 25.55
N LYS A 126 14.19 50.03 26.83
CA LYS A 126 13.36 48.91 27.29
C LYS A 126 11.89 49.07 26.86
N LYS A 127 11.31 50.26 27.00
CA LYS A 127 9.93 50.55 26.52
C LYS A 127 9.82 50.36 25.01
N SER A 128 10.75 50.92 24.23
CA SER A 128 10.76 50.76 22.77
C SER A 128 10.89 49.30 22.33
N LEU A 129 11.82 48.54 22.93
CA LEU A 129 11.98 47.11 22.66
C LEU A 129 10.74 46.29 23.09
N THR A 130 10.06 46.69 24.17
CA THR A 130 8.82 46.03 24.61
C THR A 130 7.69 46.25 23.61
N GLU A 131 7.55 47.45 23.04
CA GLU A 131 6.54 47.71 22.01
C GLU A 131 6.89 47.02 20.69
N GLN A 132 8.16 47.01 20.25
CA GLN A 132 8.60 46.24 19.09
C GLN A 132 8.29 44.74 19.24
N VAL A 133 8.53 44.16 20.43
CA VAL A 133 8.15 42.77 20.73
C VAL A 133 6.64 42.59 20.68
N ARG A 134 5.85 43.54 21.15
CA ARG A 134 4.38 43.52 21.09
C ARG A 134 3.85 43.61 19.65
N GLU A 135 4.39 44.49 18.82
CA GLU A 135 4.10 44.60 17.38
C GLU A 135 4.43 43.29 16.64
N LEU A 136 5.62 42.72 16.88
CA LEU A 136 6.04 41.45 16.27
C LEU A 136 5.17 40.26 16.71
N ASN A 137 4.69 40.23 17.96
CA ASN A 137 3.73 39.21 18.40
C ASN A 137 2.38 39.36 17.66
N GLN A 138 1.86 40.58 17.50
CA GLN A 138 0.63 40.83 16.74
C GLN A 138 0.76 40.45 15.26
N GLN A 139 1.88 40.78 14.63
CA GLN A 139 2.17 40.37 13.25
C GLN A 139 2.26 38.84 13.12
N ARG A 140 2.89 38.15 14.08
CA ARG A 140 2.92 36.68 14.13
C ARG A 140 1.52 36.10 14.29
N GLU A 141 0.70 36.65 15.18
CA GLU A 141 -0.67 36.19 15.43
C GLU A 141 -1.59 36.37 14.22
N HIS A 142 -1.47 37.49 13.49
CA HIS A 142 -2.15 37.69 12.21
C HIS A 142 -1.72 36.66 11.16
N ALA A 143 -0.41 36.46 10.98
CA ALA A 143 0.12 35.47 10.04
C ALA A 143 -0.26 34.03 10.43
N GLN A 144 -0.41 33.73 11.72
CA GLN A 144 -0.90 32.44 12.21
C GLN A 144 -2.39 32.23 11.84
N GLN A 145 -3.24 33.25 12.00
CA GLN A 145 -4.65 33.20 11.59
C GLN A 145 -4.81 33.04 10.06
N GLU A 146 -3.99 33.74 9.27
CA GLU A 146 -3.95 33.57 7.81
C GLU A 146 -3.52 32.16 7.40
N LEU A 147 -2.48 31.61 8.04
CA LEU A 147 -2.04 30.22 7.81
C LEU A 147 -3.09 29.18 8.23
N GLU A 148 -3.88 29.45 9.27
CA GLU A 148 -4.99 28.58 9.69
C GLU A 148 -6.17 28.65 8.70
N GLY A 149 -6.53 29.83 8.21
CA GLY A 149 -7.52 29.99 7.15
C GLY A 149 -7.11 29.30 5.84
N LEU A 150 -5.85 29.46 5.42
CA LEU A 150 -5.31 28.78 4.23
C LEU A 150 -5.27 27.25 4.39
N ARG A 151 -5.00 26.73 5.60
CA ARG A 151 -5.08 25.29 5.88
C ARG A 151 -6.51 24.77 5.80
N GLN A 152 -7.49 25.51 6.30
CA GLN A 152 -8.91 25.15 6.18
C GLN A 152 -9.34 25.12 4.71
N GLN A 153 -9.00 26.15 3.93
CA GLN A 153 -9.29 26.19 2.48
C GLN A 153 -8.61 25.04 1.71
N LEU A 154 -7.37 24.68 2.07
CA LEU A 154 -6.69 23.52 1.49
C LEU A 154 -7.43 22.22 1.83
N GLN A 155 -7.82 22.02 3.09
CA GLN A 155 -8.56 20.83 3.52
C GLN A 155 -9.93 20.74 2.84
N GLU A 156 -10.67 21.84 2.71
CA GLU A 156 -11.94 21.89 1.98
C GLU A 156 -11.76 21.54 0.49
N GLY A 157 -10.67 22.03 -0.13
CA GLY A 157 -10.29 21.69 -1.49
C GLY A 157 -9.90 20.22 -1.67
N GLU A 158 -9.18 19.64 -0.71
CA GLU A 158 -8.84 18.21 -0.68
C GLU A 158 -10.07 17.33 -0.49
N ASP A 159 -10.95 17.64 0.47
CA ASP A 159 -12.24 16.95 0.68
C ASP A 159 -13.15 17.07 -0.54
N GLY A 160 -13.20 18.23 -1.19
CA GLY A 160 -13.88 18.44 -2.47
C GLY A 160 -13.30 17.55 -3.58
N ARG A 161 -11.98 17.46 -3.68
CA ARG A 161 -11.30 16.57 -4.64
C ARG A 161 -11.57 15.10 -4.34
N PHE A 162 -11.60 14.68 -3.06
CA PHE A 162 -11.91 13.31 -2.68
C PHE A 162 -13.38 12.94 -2.95
N LYS A 163 -14.33 13.86 -2.79
CA LYS A 163 -15.74 13.67 -3.19
C LYS A 163 -15.85 13.46 -4.70
N GLY A 164 -15.33 14.39 -5.50
CA GLY A 164 -15.32 14.27 -6.97
C GLY A 164 -14.59 13.03 -7.49
N GLN A 165 -13.54 12.57 -6.81
CA GLN A 165 -12.87 11.29 -7.13
C GLN A 165 -13.76 10.07 -6.85
N ARG A 166 -14.56 10.07 -5.78
CA ARG A 166 -15.52 8.98 -5.50
C ARG A 166 -16.66 8.97 -6.51
N GLU A 167 -17.25 10.14 -6.77
CA GLU A 167 -18.31 10.33 -7.77
C GLU A 167 -17.85 9.87 -9.16
N LEU A 168 -16.61 10.19 -9.57
CA LEU A 168 -16.03 9.72 -10.83
C LEU A 168 -15.83 8.19 -10.87
N ILE A 169 -15.43 7.57 -9.76
CA ILE A 169 -15.30 6.10 -9.66
C ILE A 169 -16.67 5.42 -9.73
N GLU A 170 -17.69 6.00 -9.10
CA GLU A 170 -19.06 5.48 -9.09
C GLU A 170 -19.69 5.61 -10.49
N ALA A 171 -19.60 6.79 -11.13
CA ALA A 171 -20.01 6.96 -12.53
C ALA A 171 -19.26 6.01 -13.49
N HIS A 172 -17.97 5.72 -13.25
CA HIS A 172 -17.24 4.74 -14.06
C HIS A 172 -17.73 3.30 -13.87
N ARG A 173 -18.16 2.92 -12.66
CA ARG A 173 -18.79 1.62 -12.40
C ARG A 173 -20.16 1.52 -13.07
N GLU A 174 -20.98 2.56 -12.99
CA GLU A 174 -22.28 2.62 -13.67
C GLU A 174 -22.13 2.52 -15.20
N LEU A 175 -21.21 3.27 -15.79
CA LEU A 175 -20.89 3.18 -17.22
C LEU A 175 -20.40 1.78 -17.64
N GLN A 176 -19.64 1.09 -16.79
CA GLN A 176 -19.29 -0.31 -17.03
C GLN A 176 -20.50 -1.25 -16.93
N GLY A 177 -21.42 -1.01 -15.99
CA GLY A 177 -22.70 -1.74 -15.88
C GLY A 177 -23.55 -1.60 -17.15
N CYS A 178 -23.84 -0.35 -17.55
CA CYS A 178 -24.59 -0.05 -18.77
C CYS A 178 -23.93 -0.62 -20.04
N ALA A 179 -22.59 -0.63 -20.11
CA ALA A 179 -21.86 -1.26 -21.21
C ALA A 179 -22.07 -2.79 -21.23
N GLN A 180 -21.97 -3.46 -20.08
CA GLN A 180 -22.23 -4.90 -19.97
C GLN A 180 -23.69 -5.25 -20.29
N GLU A 181 -24.65 -4.43 -19.91
CA GLU A 181 -26.07 -4.63 -20.23
C GLU A 181 -26.35 -4.45 -21.73
N ARG A 182 -25.83 -3.37 -22.34
CA ARG A 182 -25.88 -3.17 -23.79
C ARG A 182 -25.26 -4.35 -24.55
N ASP A 183 -24.16 -4.90 -24.05
CA ASP A 183 -23.45 -6.00 -24.71
C ASP A 183 -24.07 -7.39 -24.40
N LYS A 184 -24.97 -7.51 -23.41
CA LYS A 184 -25.95 -8.62 -23.30
C LYS A 184 -27.06 -8.45 -24.35
N LEU A 185 -27.74 -7.30 -24.35
CA LEU A 185 -28.83 -6.98 -25.29
C LEU A 185 -28.40 -7.11 -26.76
N ARG A 186 -27.13 -6.80 -27.09
CA ARG A 186 -26.55 -7.03 -28.42
C ARG A 186 -26.45 -8.52 -28.79
N LYS A 187 -26.12 -9.41 -27.84
CA LYS A 187 -26.11 -10.87 -28.06
C LYS A 187 -27.55 -11.37 -28.23
N ASP A 188 -28.45 -10.98 -27.33
CA ASP A 188 -29.86 -11.34 -27.38
C ASP A 188 -30.50 -10.91 -28.73
N ALA A 189 -30.18 -9.70 -29.21
CA ALA A 189 -30.63 -9.21 -30.51
C ALA A 189 -30.01 -9.94 -31.72
N VAL A 190 -28.80 -10.51 -31.60
CA VAL A 190 -28.21 -11.37 -32.63
C VAL A 190 -28.86 -12.76 -32.62
N ASP A 191 -29.14 -13.31 -31.45
CA ASP A 191 -29.82 -14.60 -31.32
C ASP A 191 -31.29 -14.53 -31.74
N LEU A 192 -32.00 -13.45 -31.45
CA LEU A 192 -33.35 -13.21 -31.98
C LEU A 192 -33.35 -13.07 -33.52
N ARG A 193 -32.34 -12.43 -34.13
CA ARG A 193 -32.18 -12.42 -35.60
C ARG A 193 -31.88 -13.81 -36.16
N ARG A 194 -31.08 -14.62 -35.45
CA ARG A 194 -30.76 -16.00 -35.81
C ARG A 194 -32.01 -16.89 -35.78
N LEU A 195 -32.82 -16.77 -34.73
CA LEU A 195 -34.09 -17.47 -34.57
C LEU A 195 -35.10 -17.05 -35.64
N LEU A 196 -35.29 -15.74 -35.84
CA LEU A 196 -36.15 -15.22 -36.91
C LEU A 196 -35.70 -15.73 -38.29
N GLY A 197 -34.37 -15.83 -38.51
CA GLY A 197 -33.80 -16.38 -39.75
C GLY A 197 -33.99 -17.90 -39.94
N SER A 198 -34.23 -18.67 -38.88
CA SER A 198 -34.72 -20.06 -39.00
C SER A 198 -36.23 -20.10 -39.28
N GLU A 199 -37.03 -19.33 -38.54
CA GLU A 199 -38.49 -19.24 -38.72
C GLU A 199 -38.87 -18.81 -40.16
N THR A 200 -38.14 -17.88 -40.77
CA THR A 200 -38.38 -17.48 -42.17
C THR A 200 -38.08 -18.62 -43.14
N ARG A 201 -37.03 -19.41 -42.91
CA ARG A 201 -36.67 -20.55 -43.79
C ARG A 201 -37.67 -21.70 -43.65
N GLU A 202 -38.14 -21.97 -42.44
CA GLU A 202 -39.18 -22.97 -42.20
C GLU A 202 -40.50 -22.54 -42.86
N LYS A 203 -40.89 -21.27 -42.71
CA LYS A 203 -42.03 -20.68 -43.43
C LYS A 203 -41.87 -20.78 -44.95
N GLU A 204 -40.70 -20.51 -45.50
CA GLU A 204 -40.40 -20.65 -46.93
C GLU A 204 -40.52 -22.11 -47.40
N ALA A 205 -39.99 -23.07 -46.64
CA ALA A 205 -40.11 -24.50 -46.93
C ALA A 205 -41.58 -24.99 -46.87
N ILE A 206 -42.34 -24.56 -45.85
CA ILE A 206 -43.77 -24.82 -45.73
C ILE A 206 -44.53 -24.17 -46.90
N GLN A 207 -44.15 -22.96 -47.33
CA GLN A 207 -44.77 -22.28 -48.47
C GLN A 207 -44.48 -23.01 -49.79
N ALA A 208 -43.25 -23.49 -50.00
CA ALA A 208 -42.89 -24.31 -51.16
C ALA A 208 -43.68 -25.63 -51.18
N SER A 209 -43.70 -26.38 -50.08
CA SER A 209 -44.48 -27.62 -49.96
C SER A 209 -45.99 -27.38 -50.19
N ASN A 210 -46.55 -26.27 -49.70
CA ASN A 210 -47.94 -25.89 -50.01
C ASN A 210 -48.17 -25.56 -51.49
N GLN A 211 -47.18 -25.03 -52.22
CA GLN A 211 -47.28 -24.82 -53.66
C GLN A 211 -47.22 -26.15 -54.42
N GLU A 212 -46.34 -27.07 -54.01
CA GLU A 212 -46.26 -28.42 -54.56
C GLU A 212 -47.55 -29.22 -54.33
N LEU A 213 -48.10 -29.22 -53.11
CA LEU A 213 -49.38 -29.86 -52.80
C LEU A 213 -50.53 -29.30 -53.64
N ARG A 214 -50.60 -27.97 -53.83
CA ARG A 214 -51.59 -27.33 -54.72
C ARG A 214 -51.40 -27.72 -56.19
N ALA A 215 -50.15 -27.92 -56.63
CA ALA A 215 -49.87 -28.40 -57.99
C ALA A 215 -50.23 -29.88 -58.16
N LEU A 216 -49.99 -30.73 -57.17
CA LEU A 216 -50.39 -32.13 -57.15
C LEU A 216 -51.91 -32.30 -57.13
N VAL A 217 -52.63 -31.50 -56.33
CA VAL A 217 -54.11 -31.47 -56.34
C VAL A 217 -54.63 -31.11 -57.73
N LYS A 218 -54.11 -30.03 -58.36
CA LYS A 218 -54.53 -29.64 -59.73
C LYS A 218 -54.24 -30.71 -60.79
N ARG A 219 -53.16 -31.48 -60.65
CA ARG A 219 -52.88 -32.64 -61.52
C ARG A 219 -53.91 -33.74 -61.27
N ALA A 220 -54.12 -34.15 -60.02
CA ALA A 220 -55.12 -35.16 -59.67
C ALA A 220 -56.55 -34.77 -60.07
N GLU A 221 -56.92 -33.48 -60.03
CA GLU A 221 -58.19 -32.95 -60.55
C GLU A 221 -58.26 -33.05 -62.08
N SER A 222 -57.18 -32.71 -62.80
CA SER A 222 -57.08 -32.90 -64.25
C SER A 222 -57.22 -34.37 -64.65
N ASP A 223 -56.57 -35.26 -63.91
CA ASP A 223 -56.58 -36.71 -64.14
C ASP A 223 -57.94 -37.33 -63.78
N ASN A 224 -58.60 -36.84 -62.72
CA ASN A 224 -59.99 -37.23 -62.40
C ASN A 224 -60.95 -36.80 -63.52
N ASN A 225 -60.77 -35.59 -64.07
CA ASN A 225 -61.58 -35.10 -65.19
C ASN A 225 -61.32 -35.86 -66.51
N SER A 226 -60.09 -36.31 -66.78
CA SER A 226 -59.81 -37.14 -67.96
C SER A 226 -60.35 -38.57 -67.80
N LEU A 227 -60.22 -39.16 -66.60
CA LEU A 227 -60.80 -40.45 -66.25
C LEU A 227 -62.34 -40.44 -66.31
N ARG A 228 -63.01 -39.36 -65.86
CA ARG A 228 -64.47 -39.21 -66.00
C ARG A 228 -64.92 -39.25 -67.45
N ARG A 229 -64.28 -38.49 -68.34
CA ARG A 229 -64.58 -38.53 -69.79
C ARG A 229 -64.36 -39.92 -70.37
N ALA A 230 -63.29 -40.60 -69.97
CA ALA A 230 -63.01 -41.97 -70.41
C ALA A 230 -64.07 -42.98 -69.89
N VAL A 231 -64.65 -42.76 -68.70
CA VAL A 231 -65.80 -43.52 -68.20
C VAL A 231 -67.06 -43.19 -69.01
N GLU A 232 -67.40 -41.91 -69.19
CA GLU A 232 -68.55 -41.43 -69.97
C GLU A 232 -68.53 -41.98 -71.42
N GLU A 233 -67.36 -41.94 -72.08
CA GLU A 233 -67.18 -42.57 -73.40
C GLU A 233 -67.40 -44.09 -73.39
N ASN A 234 -66.99 -44.78 -72.32
CA ASN A 234 -67.13 -46.22 -72.21
C ASN A 234 -68.56 -46.63 -71.84
N GLU A 235 -69.27 -45.82 -71.05
CA GLU A 235 -70.72 -45.95 -70.81
C GLU A 235 -71.50 -45.76 -72.11
N GLN A 236 -71.14 -44.79 -72.96
CA GLN A 236 -71.72 -44.63 -74.30
C GLN A 236 -71.44 -45.86 -75.20
N LYS A 237 -70.21 -46.39 -75.20
CA LYS A 237 -69.86 -47.63 -75.94
C LYS A 237 -70.67 -48.82 -75.42
N VAL A 238 -70.87 -48.95 -74.11
CA VAL A 238 -71.69 -50.00 -73.50
C VAL A 238 -73.16 -49.84 -73.89
N ALA A 239 -73.73 -48.64 -73.84
CA ALA A 239 -75.11 -48.39 -74.24
C ALA A 239 -75.37 -48.82 -75.71
N VAL A 240 -74.49 -48.45 -76.63
CA VAL A 240 -74.56 -48.87 -78.04
C VAL A 240 -74.46 -50.40 -78.18
N LEU A 241 -73.60 -51.06 -77.40
CA LEU A 241 -73.50 -52.53 -77.38
C LEU A 241 -74.74 -53.20 -76.77
N GLU A 242 -75.39 -52.57 -75.78
CA GLU A 242 -76.66 -53.06 -75.22
C GLU A 242 -77.84 -52.87 -76.19
N GLU A 243 -77.89 -51.75 -76.93
CA GLU A 243 -78.84 -51.54 -78.03
C GLU A 243 -78.66 -52.61 -79.11
N GLN A 244 -77.43 -52.84 -79.57
CA GLN A 244 -77.09 -53.91 -80.53
C GLN A 244 -77.48 -55.29 -80.01
N ARG A 245 -77.18 -55.60 -78.74
CA ARG A 245 -77.63 -56.84 -78.08
C ARG A 245 -79.15 -56.95 -78.07
N SER A 246 -79.87 -55.84 -77.83
CA SER A 246 -81.33 -55.81 -77.83
C SER A 246 -81.91 -56.04 -79.22
N SER A 247 -81.32 -55.46 -80.28
CA SER A 247 -81.71 -55.67 -81.68
C SER A 247 -81.50 -57.12 -82.10
N MET A 248 -80.30 -57.67 -81.87
CA MET A 248 -80.00 -59.09 -82.14
C MET A 248 -80.92 -60.04 -81.37
N GLN A 249 -81.30 -59.70 -80.13
CA GLN A 249 -82.26 -60.48 -79.35
C GLN A 249 -83.69 -60.36 -79.91
N GLN A 250 -84.11 -59.18 -80.38
CA GLN A 250 -85.40 -58.99 -81.06
C GLN A 250 -85.45 -59.80 -82.35
N GLU A 251 -84.44 -59.70 -83.21
CA GLU A 251 -84.26 -60.52 -84.41
C GLU A 251 -84.28 -62.02 -84.08
N ALA A 252 -83.54 -62.46 -83.05
CA ALA A 252 -83.55 -63.84 -82.61
C ALA A 252 -84.94 -64.29 -82.12
N THR A 253 -85.73 -63.41 -81.48
CA THR A 253 -87.13 -63.73 -81.13
C THR A 253 -88.06 -63.78 -82.34
N ALA A 254 -87.90 -62.87 -83.32
CA ALA A 254 -88.67 -62.85 -84.56
C ALA A 254 -88.38 -64.06 -85.44
N LEU A 255 -87.12 -64.48 -85.54
CA LEU A 255 -86.72 -65.73 -86.20
C LEU A 255 -87.31 -66.95 -85.46
N ARG A 256 -87.34 -66.95 -84.12
CA ARG A 256 -87.99 -68.03 -83.34
C ARG A 256 -89.50 -68.07 -83.52
N SER A 257 -90.20 -66.95 -83.66
CA SER A 257 -91.64 -66.94 -83.97
C SER A 257 -91.90 -67.36 -85.42
N GLY A 258 -91.15 -66.81 -86.38
CA GLY A 258 -91.23 -67.20 -87.80
C GLY A 258 -91.00 -68.70 -88.00
N MET A 259 -89.99 -69.28 -87.36
CA MET A 259 -89.76 -70.74 -87.39
C MET A 259 -90.91 -71.56 -86.79
N ARG A 260 -91.57 -71.06 -85.72
CA ARG A 260 -92.77 -71.70 -85.16
C ARG A 260 -93.98 -71.60 -86.09
N GLU A 261 -94.09 -70.52 -86.86
CA GLU A 261 -95.18 -70.30 -87.83
C GLU A 261 -94.96 -71.10 -89.12
N LEU A 262 -93.72 -71.19 -89.60
CA LEU A 262 -93.33 -72.12 -90.66
C LEU A 262 -93.56 -73.58 -90.25
N GLU A 263 -93.31 -73.96 -88.99
CA GLU A 263 -93.64 -75.30 -88.51
C GLU A 263 -95.16 -75.54 -88.44
N LYS A 264 -95.94 -74.55 -87.97
CA LYS A 264 -97.41 -74.61 -88.00
C LYS A 264 -97.94 -74.77 -89.43
N SER A 265 -97.46 -73.97 -90.39
CA SER A 265 -97.92 -74.03 -91.77
C SER A 265 -97.47 -75.31 -92.48
N ARG A 266 -96.25 -75.80 -92.20
CA ARG A 266 -95.78 -77.14 -92.63
C ARG A 266 -96.68 -78.26 -92.13
N LEU A 267 -97.06 -78.24 -90.85
CA LEU A 267 -97.98 -79.22 -90.27
C LEU A 267 -99.39 -79.08 -90.84
N GLN A 268 -99.84 -77.87 -91.13
CA GLN A 268 -101.16 -77.62 -91.73
C GLN A 268 -101.23 -78.11 -93.19
N ALA A 269 -100.26 -77.74 -94.03
CA ALA A 269 -100.13 -78.25 -95.39
C ALA A 269 -100.00 -79.79 -95.42
N ARG A 270 -99.36 -80.39 -94.41
CA ARG A 270 -99.30 -81.87 -94.26
C ARG A 270 -100.67 -82.49 -93.97
N ARG A 271 -101.54 -81.83 -93.19
CA ARG A 271 -102.93 -82.28 -92.96
C ARG A 271 -103.77 -82.14 -94.22
N GLU A 272 -103.64 -81.03 -94.92
CA GLU A 272 -104.32 -80.79 -96.21
C GLU A 272 -103.90 -81.83 -97.25
N LEU A 273 -102.61 -82.18 -97.32
CA LEU A 273 -102.12 -83.30 -98.14
C LEU A 273 -102.70 -84.66 -97.73
N GLN A 274 -102.97 -84.90 -96.45
CA GLN A 274 -103.62 -86.13 -95.98
C GLN A 274 -105.11 -86.16 -96.34
N GLU A 275 -105.81 -85.04 -96.22
CA GLU A 275 -107.22 -84.91 -96.59
C GLU A 275 -107.43 -84.98 -98.11
N LEU A 276 -106.57 -84.33 -98.91
CA LEU A 276 -106.57 -84.49 -100.36
C LEU A 276 -106.30 -85.94 -100.78
N ARG A 277 -105.38 -86.66 -100.11
CA ARG A 277 -105.19 -88.11 -100.34
C ARG A 277 -106.41 -88.93 -99.93
N ARG A 278 -107.16 -88.54 -98.89
CA ARG A 278 -108.42 -89.17 -98.51
C ARG A 278 -109.49 -88.95 -99.58
N GLN A 279 -109.60 -87.73 -100.11
CA GLN A 279 -110.54 -87.36 -101.19
C GLN A 279 -110.21 -88.12 -102.49
N VAL A 280 -108.94 -88.17 -102.90
CA VAL A 280 -108.49 -88.97 -104.05
C VAL A 280 -108.90 -90.44 -103.87
N LYS A 281 -108.68 -91.04 -102.69
CA LYS A 281 -109.09 -92.44 -102.43
C LYS A 281 -110.61 -92.66 -102.47
N VAL A 282 -111.41 -91.66 -102.12
CA VAL A 282 -112.88 -91.71 -102.29
C VAL A 282 -113.25 -91.64 -103.77
N LEU A 283 -112.69 -90.69 -104.51
CA LEU A 283 -112.91 -90.53 -105.95
C LEU A 283 -112.43 -91.75 -106.76
N GLU A 284 -111.34 -92.41 -106.37
CA GLU A 284 -110.90 -93.68 -106.93
C GLU A 284 -111.96 -94.78 -106.71
N GLY A 285 -112.53 -94.88 -105.51
CA GLY A 285 -113.60 -95.81 -105.19
C GLY A 285 -114.90 -95.54 -105.95
N GLU A 286 -115.28 -94.27 -106.10
CA GLU A 286 -116.42 -93.84 -106.91
C GLU A 286 -116.21 -94.12 -108.40
N ASN A 287 -114.99 -93.89 -108.92
CA ASN A 287 -114.64 -94.19 -110.31
C ASN A 287 -114.63 -95.71 -110.58
N ILE A 288 -114.28 -96.54 -109.59
CA ILE A 288 -114.41 -98.01 -109.69
C ILE A 288 -115.89 -98.42 -109.73
N ARG A 289 -116.76 -97.84 -108.88
CA ARG A 289 -118.22 -98.10 -108.92
C ARG A 289 -118.83 -97.72 -110.26
N GLN A 290 -118.57 -96.50 -110.73
CA GLN A 290 -119.02 -96.01 -112.04
C GLN A 290 -118.57 -96.94 -113.17
N LYS A 291 -117.34 -97.49 -113.11
CA LYS A 291 -116.83 -98.49 -114.06
C LYS A 291 -117.48 -99.87 -113.95
N GLN A 292 -118.07 -100.23 -112.81
CA GLN A 292 -118.89 -101.45 -112.68
C GLN A 292 -120.29 -101.20 -113.24
N GLU A 293 -120.94 -100.10 -112.84
CA GLU A 293 -122.25 -99.66 -113.36
C GLU A 293 -122.25 -99.55 -114.90
N LEU A 294 -121.20 -98.99 -115.49
CA LEU A 294 -121.04 -98.91 -116.95
C LEU A 294 -120.98 -100.29 -117.63
N ARG A 295 -120.36 -101.30 -116.99
CA ARG A 295 -120.29 -102.67 -117.53
C ARG A 295 -121.64 -103.39 -117.41
N GLU A 296 -122.35 -103.18 -116.30
CA GLU A 296 -123.70 -103.72 -116.13
C GLU A 296 -124.68 -103.11 -117.13
N LEU A 297 -124.56 -101.82 -117.43
CA LEU A 297 -125.34 -101.16 -118.49
C LEU A 297 -124.95 -101.67 -119.90
N GLN A 298 -123.66 -101.84 -120.18
CA GLN A 298 -123.19 -102.43 -121.45
C GLN A 298 -123.73 -103.85 -121.68
N ALA A 299 -123.75 -104.69 -120.64
CA ALA A 299 -124.33 -106.03 -120.73
C ALA A 299 -125.83 -105.99 -121.10
N ARG A 300 -126.61 -105.12 -120.45
CA ARG A 300 -128.05 -104.95 -120.76
C ARG A 300 -128.29 -104.41 -122.16
N VAL A 301 -127.45 -103.50 -122.67
CA VAL A 301 -127.57 -102.99 -124.05
C VAL A 301 -127.40 -104.14 -125.05
N CYS A 302 -126.38 -104.99 -124.89
CA CYS A 302 -126.19 -106.15 -125.78
C CYS A 302 -127.33 -107.18 -125.70
N GLU A 303 -127.99 -107.33 -124.55
CA GLU A 303 -129.20 -108.16 -124.43
C GLU A 303 -130.41 -107.58 -125.18
N GLU A 304 -130.58 -106.25 -125.22
CA GLU A 304 -131.64 -105.61 -126.01
C GLU A 304 -131.33 -105.58 -127.53
N GLU A 305 -130.06 -105.35 -127.91
CA GLU A 305 -129.61 -105.41 -129.31
C GLU A 305 -129.91 -106.78 -129.96
N GLN A 306 -129.70 -107.87 -129.22
CA GLN A 306 -130.02 -109.23 -129.68
C GLN A 306 -131.54 -109.42 -129.93
N LYS A 307 -132.40 -108.90 -129.04
CA LYS A 307 -133.86 -108.98 -129.18
C LYS A 307 -134.35 -108.19 -130.39
N GLU A 308 -133.76 -107.02 -130.66
CA GLU A 308 -134.15 -106.21 -131.82
C GLU A 308 -133.72 -106.85 -133.16
N GLU A 309 -132.57 -107.55 -133.20
CA GLU A 309 -132.20 -108.34 -134.38
C GLU A 309 -133.19 -109.48 -134.69
N GLU A 310 -133.72 -110.15 -133.68
CA GLU A 310 -134.72 -111.21 -133.87
C GLU A 310 -136.03 -110.64 -134.45
N ALA A 311 -136.55 -109.56 -133.87
CA ALA A 311 -137.75 -108.87 -134.37
C ALA A 311 -137.59 -108.37 -135.82
N ARG A 312 -136.39 -107.91 -136.21
CA ARG A 312 -136.09 -107.49 -137.59
C ARG A 312 -136.14 -108.65 -138.60
N ARG A 313 -135.82 -109.88 -138.19
CA ARG A 313 -135.89 -111.07 -139.05
C ARG A 313 -137.35 -111.48 -139.32
N GLU A 314 -138.21 -111.44 -138.31
CA GLU A 314 -139.66 -111.71 -138.47
C GLU A 314 -140.34 -110.69 -139.39
N ALA A 315 -140.02 -109.40 -139.22
CA ALA A 315 -140.58 -108.31 -140.02
C ALA A 315 -140.21 -108.41 -141.52
N PHE A 316 -139.08 -109.03 -141.87
CA PHE A 316 -138.71 -109.27 -143.26
C PHE A 316 -139.60 -110.34 -143.91
N THR A 317 -139.84 -111.46 -143.21
CA THR A 317 -140.64 -112.59 -143.71
C THR A 317 -142.09 -112.20 -144.02
N LEU A 318 -142.67 -111.27 -143.25
CA LEU A 318 -144.02 -110.76 -143.49
C LEU A 318 -144.15 -109.92 -144.77
N LYS A 319 -143.11 -109.20 -145.19
CA LYS A 319 -143.16 -108.35 -146.40
C LYS A 319 -143.25 -109.16 -147.71
N GLN A 320 -142.63 -110.33 -147.76
CA GLN A 320 -142.55 -111.12 -148.99
C GLN A 320 -143.93 -111.62 -149.47
N ARG A 321 -144.86 -111.87 -148.55
CA ARG A 321 -146.23 -112.34 -148.85
C ARG A 321 -147.20 -111.27 -149.38
N VAL A 322 -146.82 -109.99 -149.38
CA VAL A 322 -147.69 -108.89 -149.84
C VAL A 322 -147.55 -108.66 -151.35
N LEU A 323 -146.35 -108.85 -151.89
CA LEU A 323 -146.04 -108.62 -153.32
C LEU A 323 -146.73 -109.61 -154.27
N GLU A 324 -147.16 -110.77 -153.79
CA GLU A 324 -147.77 -111.82 -154.60
C GLU A 324 -149.28 -111.64 -154.83
N CYS A 325 -149.95 -110.69 -154.13
CA CYS A 325 -151.42 -110.64 -154.09
C CYS A 325 -152.11 -109.60 -155.00
N GLU A 326 -151.46 -108.51 -155.43
CA GLU A 326 -152.14 -107.46 -156.22
C GLU A 326 -151.74 -107.41 -157.71
N ALA A 327 -150.76 -108.23 -158.14
CA ALA A 327 -150.42 -108.44 -159.55
C ALA A 327 -151.59 -109.03 -160.40
N GLY A 328 -152.69 -109.45 -159.75
CA GLY A 328 -153.92 -109.88 -160.43
C GLY A 328 -154.85 -108.75 -160.89
N ARG A 329 -154.55 -107.48 -160.58
CA ARG A 329 -155.47 -106.34 -160.81
C ARG A 329 -155.23 -105.56 -162.11
N GLU A 330 -154.06 -105.68 -162.73
CA GLU A 330 -153.66 -104.87 -163.91
C GLU A 330 -154.24 -105.37 -165.26
N ALA A 331 -154.98 -106.49 -165.28
CA ALA A 331 -155.23 -107.25 -166.52
C ALA A 331 -156.61 -107.06 -167.20
N VAL A 332 -157.56 -106.31 -166.63
CA VAL A 332 -158.99 -106.38 -167.04
C VAL A 332 -159.65 -105.01 -167.37
N LEU A 333 -158.92 -103.89 -167.31
CA LEU A 333 -159.44 -102.57 -167.75
C LEU A 333 -158.48 -101.86 -168.74
N ASN A 334 -157.94 -102.62 -169.68
CA ASN A 334 -157.49 -102.08 -170.96
C ASN A 334 -158.65 -102.14 -171.96
N GLU A 335 -159.47 -101.09 -172.03
CA GLU A 335 -160.18 -100.58 -173.23
C GLU A 335 -161.06 -99.37 -172.84
N VAL A 336 -161.27 -98.43 -173.78
CA VAL A 336 -161.81 -97.05 -173.58
C VAL A 336 -160.85 -96.16 -172.74
N GLU A 337 -159.87 -95.48 -173.34
CA GLU A 337 -159.93 -94.29 -174.23
C GLU A 337 -160.25 -92.94 -173.56
N GLY A 338 -159.45 -91.93 -173.91
CA GLY A 338 -159.96 -90.68 -174.50
C GLY A 338 -160.65 -89.62 -173.63
N LEU A 339 -159.96 -88.48 -173.46
CA LEU A 339 -160.50 -87.13 -173.20
C LEU A 339 -161.23 -86.86 -171.87
N ARG A 340 -160.51 -86.21 -170.93
CA ARG A 340 -160.70 -84.79 -170.53
C ARG A 340 -159.76 -84.46 -169.35
N ASP A 341 -158.91 -83.45 -169.45
CA ASP A 341 -159.15 -81.99 -169.43
C ASP A 341 -159.45 -81.46 -168.00
N GLU A 342 -158.69 -80.42 -167.63
CA GLU A 342 -158.94 -79.40 -166.59
C GLU A 342 -159.40 -79.84 -165.18
N LEU A 343 -158.51 -79.66 -164.18
CA LEU A 343 -158.68 -78.86 -162.93
C LEU A 343 -157.36 -79.04 -162.10
N PHE A 344 -156.66 -78.05 -161.51
CA PHE A 344 -157.05 -76.87 -160.70
C PHE A 344 -157.63 -77.33 -159.33
N THR A 345 -157.08 -77.01 -158.14
CA THR A 345 -156.36 -75.80 -157.70
C THR A 345 -155.52 -76.02 -156.41
N TYR A 346 -154.81 -74.95 -155.98
CA TYR A 346 -154.43 -74.57 -154.59
C TYR A 346 -153.03 -75.01 -154.08
N ILE A 347 -152.15 -74.18 -153.49
CA ILE A 347 -151.92 -72.70 -153.44
C ILE A 347 -150.41 -72.49 -153.09
N GLN A 348 -149.61 -71.65 -153.76
CA GLN A 348 -149.34 -70.19 -153.60
C GLN A 348 -148.64 -69.74 -152.28
N THR A 349 -147.33 -69.40 -152.25
CA THR A 349 -146.61 -68.12 -152.63
C THR A 349 -146.62 -67.02 -151.54
N SER A 350 -145.64 -66.11 -151.33
CA SER A 350 -144.28 -65.90 -151.90
C SER A 350 -143.41 -64.87 -151.12
N SER A 351 -142.08 -65.02 -151.22
CA SER A 351 -140.98 -64.01 -151.39
C SER A 351 -140.93 -62.59 -150.72
N SER A 352 -140.00 -62.44 -149.75
CA SER A 352 -138.73 -61.64 -149.78
C SER A 352 -138.58 -60.08 -149.72
N TYR A 353 -137.56 -59.65 -148.93
CA TYR A 353 -136.70 -58.41 -148.99
C TYR A 353 -137.24 -57.03 -148.49
N LEU A 354 -136.33 -56.09 -148.10
CA LEU A 354 -136.60 -54.80 -147.42
C LEU A 354 -135.55 -53.67 -147.70
N PRO A 355 -135.84 -52.36 -147.44
CA PRO A 355 -135.01 -51.19 -147.84
C PRO A 355 -134.38 -50.32 -146.69
N LYS A 356 -133.78 -49.16 -147.05
CA LYS A 356 -133.34 -48.02 -146.18
C LYS A 356 -133.63 -46.64 -146.84
N GLN A 357 -133.56 -45.55 -146.06
CA GLN A 357 -133.00 -44.21 -146.38
C GLN A 357 -133.87 -43.02 -146.96
N ALA A 358 -133.95 -41.93 -146.18
CA ALA A 358 -133.80 -40.47 -146.48
C ALA A 358 -134.65 -39.63 -147.51
N ILE A 359 -135.28 -38.55 -146.96
CA ILE A 359 -135.29 -37.10 -147.40
C ILE A 359 -136.43 -36.49 -148.31
N CYS A 360 -136.93 -35.30 -147.88
CA CYS A 360 -137.58 -34.13 -148.57
C CYS A 360 -139.12 -33.97 -148.88
N PHE A 361 -139.80 -33.19 -148.02
CA PHE A 361 -140.48 -31.86 -148.22
C PHE A 361 -141.71 -31.58 -149.16
N THR A 362 -142.43 -30.45 -148.86
CA THR A 362 -143.49 -29.66 -149.61
C THR A 362 -144.99 -30.08 -149.54
N TYR A 363 -146.05 -29.19 -149.56
CA TYR A 363 -146.24 -27.75 -149.20
C TYR A 363 -147.75 -27.25 -149.23
N ILE A 364 -148.06 -26.06 -148.63
CA ILE A 364 -149.23 -25.11 -148.85
C ILE A 364 -150.66 -25.47 -148.28
N THR A 365 -151.72 -24.63 -148.04
CA THR A 365 -152.11 -23.15 -148.06
C THR A 365 -152.81 -22.73 -146.69
N ASP A 366 -153.90 -21.93 -146.42
CA ASP A 366 -154.91 -21.08 -147.14
C ASP A 366 -155.79 -20.08 -146.27
N THR A 367 -156.63 -19.26 -146.94
CA THR A 367 -157.84 -18.43 -146.62
C THR A 367 -158.06 -17.52 -145.36
N TYR A 368 -158.13 -16.19 -145.61
CA TYR A 368 -159.11 -15.13 -145.18
C TYR A 368 -159.16 -14.43 -143.77
N ILE A 369 -158.66 -13.17 -143.73
CA ILE A 369 -159.14 -11.86 -143.15
C ILE A 369 -159.78 -11.73 -141.73
N LEU A 370 -159.16 -10.95 -140.79
CA LEU A 370 -159.69 -9.66 -140.22
C LEU A 370 -158.84 -8.96 -139.12
N SER A 371 -158.87 -7.61 -139.16
CA SER A 371 -158.74 -6.60 -138.06
C SER A 371 -157.49 -6.55 -137.16
N GLY A 372 -156.85 -5.37 -137.08
CA GLY A 372 -155.69 -5.09 -136.21
C GLY A 372 -156.02 -4.29 -134.95
N LYS A 373 -155.37 -4.62 -133.81
CA LYS A 373 -155.55 -3.90 -132.53
C LYS A 373 -154.42 -4.05 -131.49
N ARG A 374 -153.19 -4.47 -131.87
CA ARG A 374 -152.12 -4.86 -130.92
C ARG A 374 -151.00 -3.83 -130.67
N ASP A 375 -150.76 -2.90 -131.60
CA ASP A 375 -149.58 -2.01 -131.66
C ASP A 375 -149.44 -0.99 -130.49
N VAL A 376 -150.33 -1.05 -129.49
CA VAL A 376 -150.33 -0.19 -128.29
C VAL A 376 -149.74 -0.91 -127.06
N GLU A 377 -149.89 -2.23 -126.93
CA GLU A 377 -149.42 -2.97 -125.74
C GLU A 377 -147.89 -3.09 -125.69
N GLU A 378 -147.24 -3.29 -126.85
CA GLU A 378 -145.79 -3.49 -126.94
C GLU A 378 -144.97 -2.28 -126.45
N ARG A 379 -145.53 -1.06 -126.56
CA ARG A 379 -144.89 0.19 -126.10
C ARG A 379 -144.87 0.36 -124.59
N LEU A 380 -145.73 -0.34 -123.84
CA LEU A 380 -145.74 -0.25 -122.37
C LEU A 380 -144.65 -1.14 -121.74
N SER A 381 -144.37 -2.29 -122.36
CA SER A 381 -143.41 -3.29 -121.86
C SER A 381 -141.96 -2.78 -121.86
N GLN A 382 -141.56 -1.99 -122.87
CA GLN A 382 -140.18 -1.46 -122.95
C GLN A 382 -139.83 -0.50 -121.80
N ALA A 383 -140.81 0.27 -121.28
CA ALA A 383 -140.56 1.26 -120.23
C ALA A 383 -140.29 0.66 -118.84
N HIS A 384 -140.79 -0.55 -118.56
CA HIS A 384 -140.50 -1.24 -117.29
C HIS A 384 -139.09 -1.84 -117.25
N ALA A 385 -138.58 -2.32 -118.39
CA ALA A 385 -137.27 -2.95 -118.47
C ALA A 385 -136.10 -1.96 -118.22
N SER A 386 -136.24 -0.70 -118.65
CA SER A 386 -135.22 0.32 -118.49
C SER A 386 -135.07 0.83 -117.05
N LEU A 387 -136.15 0.85 -116.26
CA LEU A 387 -136.10 1.33 -114.87
C LEU A 387 -135.29 0.37 -113.97
N SER A 388 -135.56 -0.93 -114.07
CA SER A 388 -134.91 -1.95 -113.23
C SER A 388 -133.38 -2.01 -113.43
N LEU A 389 -132.90 -1.80 -114.66
CA LEU A 389 -131.47 -1.71 -114.96
C LEU A 389 -130.78 -0.51 -114.28
N GLN A 390 -131.51 0.57 -114.01
CA GLN A 390 -130.96 1.76 -113.35
C GLN A 390 -130.85 1.58 -111.83
N GLU A 391 -131.75 0.82 -111.21
CA GLU A 391 -131.71 0.47 -109.78
C GLU A 391 -130.57 -0.51 -109.47
N GLU A 392 -130.24 -1.44 -110.37
CA GLU A 392 -129.02 -2.26 -110.21
C GLU A 392 -127.74 -1.43 -110.25
N ALA A 393 -127.69 -0.38 -111.09
CA ALA A 393 -126.52 0.47 -111.27
C ALA A 393 -126.24 1.32 -110.02
N THR A 394 -127.27 1.92 -109.40
CA THR A 394 -127.11 2.65 -108.14
C THR A 394 -126.61 1.74 -107.02
N HIS A 395 -127.16 0.53 -106.87
CA HIS A 395 -126.67 -0.43 -105.89
C HIS A 395 -125.25 -0.95 -106.16
N ARG A 396 -124.72 -0.91 -107.39
CA ARG A 396 -123.29 -1.17 -107.66
C ARG A 396 -122.44 -0.03 -107.11
N ALA A 397 -122.75 1.21 -107.47
CA ALA A 397 -122.06 2.41 -106.98
C ALA A 397 -122.12 2.56 -105.44
N GLU A 398 -123.22 2.15 -104.80
CA GLU A 398 -123.31 2.13 -103.32
C GLU A 398 -122.35 1.14 -102.65
N ARG A 399 -122.06 -0.01 -103.30
CA ARG A 399 -121.10 -1.00 -102.78
C ARG A 399 -119.67 -0.49 -102.95
N GLU A 400 -119.35 0.04 -104.13
CA GLU A 400 -118.06 0.66 -104.45
C GLU A 400 -117.77 1.85 -103.53
N LYS A 401 -118.77 2.68 -103.23
CA LYS A 401 -118.68 3.74 -102.24
C LYS A 401 -118.32 3.18 -100.85
N ARG A 402 -119.00 2.13 -100.38
CA ARG A 402 -118.74 1.54 -99.06
C ARG A 402 -117.32 0.96 -98.96
N SER A 403 -116.84 0.24 -99.99
CA SER A 403 -115.46 -0.24 -100.01
C SER A 403 -114.44 0.89 -99.99
N LEU A 404 -114.68 2.00 -100.70
CA LEU A 404 -113.79 3.17 -100.65
C LEU A 404 -113.86 3.90 -99.29
N GLU A 405 -115.03 3.93 -98.64
CA GLU A 405 -115.17 4.46 -97.28
C GLU A 405 -114.44 3.58 -96.24
N GLU A 406 -114.45 2.25 -96.42
CA GLU A 406 -113.68 1.28 -95.64
C GLU A 406 -112.16 1.40 -95.87
N GLU A 407 -111.70 1.51 -97.12
CA GLU A 407 -110.29 1.75 -97.45
C GLU A 407 -109.79 3.08 -96.85
N LEU A 408 -110.59 4.16 -96.96
CA LEU A 408 -110.26 5.45 -96.34
C LEU A 408 -110.25 5.37 -94.81
N ALA A 409 -111.05 4.52 -94.18
CA ALA A 409 -110.96 4.25 -92.75
C ALA A 409 -109.67 3.50 -92.39
N GLN A 410 -109.30 2.47 -93.16
CA GLN A 410 -108.05 1.72 -92.96
C GLN A 410 -106.82 2.62 -93.11
N LEU A 411 -106.77 3.47 -94.15
CA LEU A 411 -105.67 4.42 -94.39
C LEU A 411 -105.58 5.52 -93.31
N ARG A 412 -106.71 5.96 -92.76
CA ARG A 412 -106.72 6.88 -91.60
C ARG A 412 -106.17 6.22 -90.34
N ASN A 413 -106.55 4.96 -90.09
CA ASN A 413 -106.09 4.20 -88.93
C ASN A 413 -104.58 3.90 -89.00
N SER A 414 -104.06 3.50 -90.17
CA SER A 414 -102.61 3.27 -90.35
C SER A 414 -101.79 4.56 -90.28
N LEU A 415 -102.30 5.68 -90.79
CA LEU A 415 -101.67 7.00 -90.61
C LEU A 415 -101.63 7.42 -89.13
N GLN A 416 -102.71 7.18 -88.36
CA GLN A 416 -102.73 7.46 -86.92
C GLN A 416 -101.74 6.56 -86.15
N ALA A 417 -101.63 5.28 -86.52
CA ALA A 417 -100.63 4.37 -85.94
C ALA A 417 -99.20 4.87 -86.21
N ALA A 418 -98.85 5.18 -87.47
CA ALA A 418 -97.53 5.72 -87.82
C ALA A 418 -97.22 7.07 -87.14
N GLN A 419 -98.22 7.93 -86.92
CA GLN A 419 -98.06 9.16 -86.15
C GLN A 419 -97.83 8.91 -84.65
N ALA A 420 -98.46 7.88 -84.08
CA ALA A 420 -98.21 7.47 -82.69
C ALA A 420 -96.82 6.84 -82.52
N GLU A 421 -96.40 5.99 -83.46
CA GLU A 421 -95.05 5.40 -83.49
C GLU A 421 -93.95 6.47 -83.63
N SER A 422 -94.15 7.45 -84.52
CA SER A 422 -93.22 8.57 -84.70
C SER A 422 -93.02 9.38 -83.41
N ARG A 423 -94.12 9.70 -82.69
CA ARG A 423 -94.05 10.35 -81.37
C ARG A 423 -93.31 9.47 -80.35
N ALA A 424 -93.67 8.20 -80.26
CA ALA A 424 -93.04 7.24 -79.34
C ALA A 424 -91.56 6.96 -79.66
N LEU A 425 -91.07 7.27 -80.87
CA LEU A 425 -89.65 7.27 -81.22
C LEU A 425 -88.97 8.60 -80.84
N GLN A 426 -89.66 9.74 -80.99
CA GLN A 426 -89.16 11.04 -80.56
C GLN A 426 -89.03 11.12 -79.02
N ASP A 427 -90.03 10.66 -78.28
CA ASP A 427 -89.98 10.56 -76.81
C ASP A 427 -88.76 9.74 -76.33
N LYS A 428 -88.48 8.62 -77.03
CA LYS A 428 -87.29 7.77 -76.76
C LYS A 428 -85.99 8.48 -77.09
N LEU A 429 -85.94 9.27 -78.17
CA LEU A 429 -84.75 10.04 -78.54
C LEU A 429 -84.43 11.11 -77.49
N GLU A 430 -85.44 11.81 -76.97
CA GLU A 430 -85.27 12.81 -75.90
C GLU A 430 -84.77 12.14 -74.60
N VAL A 431 -85.30 10.97 -74.23
CA VAL A 431 -84.78 10.18 -73.09
C VAL A 431 -83.33 9.75 -73.31
N VAL A 432 -82.95 9.31 -74.51
CA VAL A 432 -81.55 8.94 -74.82
C VAL A 432 -80.61 10.15 -74.71
N GLN A 433 -81.02 11.33 -75.20
CA GLN A 433 -80.23 12.57 -75.06
C GLN A 433 -80.08 13.02 -73.60
N GLN A 434 -81.11 12.83 -72.77
CA GLN A 434 -81.02 13.08 -71.32
C GLN A 434 -80.04 12.13 -70.65
N LEU A 435 -80.08 10.82 -70.98
CA LEU A 435 -79.11 9.84 -70.46
C LEU A 435 -77.67 10.13 -70.93
N GLU A 436 -77.48 10.56 -72.18
CA GLU A 436 -76.18 10.93 -72.72
C GLU A 436 -75.60 12.17 -72.01
N THR A 437 -76.41 13.21 -71.79
CA THR A 437 -75.97 14.43 -71.07
C THR A 437 -75.69 14.15 -69.59
N CYS A 438 -76.47 13.29 -68.93
CA CYS A 438 -76.16 12.80 -67.58
C CYS A 438 -74.80 12.06 -67.54
N SER A 439 -74.59 11.07 -68.41
CA SER A 439 -73.34 10.31 -68.51
C SER A 439 -72.13 11.20 -68.79
N ASN A 440 -72.26 12.16 -69.72
CA ASN A 440 -71.23 13.15 -69.99
C ASN A 440 -70.91 14.04 -68.77
N SER A 441 -71.89 14.32 -67.89
CA SER A 441 -71.65 15.04 -66.63
C SER A 441 -70.88 14.20 -65.61
N GLU A 442 -71.12 12.89 -65.56
CA GLU A 442 -70.43 11.96 -64.67
C GLU A 442 -68.99 11.71 -65.13
N GLN A 443 -68.75 11.56 -66.44
CA GLN A 443 -67.41 11.46 -67.01
C GLN A 443 -66.53 12.68 -66.68
N ARG A 444 -67.09 13.90 -66.62
CA ARG A 444 -66.35 15.10 -66.21
C ARG A 444 -65.94 15.04 -64.74
N LYS A 445 -66.90 14.79 -63.84
CA LYS A 445 -66.66 14.62 -62.39
C LYS A 445 -65.60 13.54 -62.11
N LEU A 446 -65.66 12.43 -62.85
CA LEU A 446 -64.68 11.33 -62.73
C LEU A 446 -63.27 11.78 -63.16
N LYS A 447 -63.14 12.51 -64.29
CA LYS A 447 -61.84 13.07 -64.73
C LYS A 447 -61.28 14.08 -63.72
N GLU A 448 -62.09 15.02 -63.26
CA GLU A 448 -61.70 15.98 -62.21
C GLU A 448 -61.23 15.26 -60.93
N SER A 449 -61.92 14.18 -60.53
CA SER A 449 -61.52 13.36 -59.37
C SER A 449 -60.22 12.58 -59.57
N LEU A 450 -59.94 12.15 -60.82
CA LEU A 450 -58.72 11.46 -61.21
C LEU A 450 -57.53 12.43 -61.23
N GLU A 451 -57.67 13.59 -61.86
CA GLU A 451 -56.64 14.64 -61.87
C GLU A 451 -56.30 15.10 -60.43
N ALA A 452 -57.31 15.23 -59.57
CA ALA A 452 -57.10 15.51 -58.14
C ALA A 452 -56.47 14.33 -57.36
N ALA A 453 -56.65 13.08 -57.79
CA ALA A 453 -55.93 11.92 -57.24
C ALA A 453 -54.46 11.91 -57.69
N GLU A 454 -54.19 12.11 -58.98
CA GLU A 454 -52.83 12.20 -59.52
C GLU A 454 -52.04 13.39 -58.96
N GLY A 455 -52.69 14.52 -58.69
CA GLY A 455 -52.07 15.66 -58.01
C GLY A 455 -51.61 15.31 -56.58
N ARG A 456 -52.43 14.54 -55.86
CA ARG A 456 -52.07 14.01 -54.53
C ARG A 456 -50.93 13.00 -54.61
N VAL A 457 -50.95 12.08 -55.58
CA VAL A 457 -49.83 11.13 -55.82
C VAL A 457 -48.54 11.88 -56.10
N ARG A 458 -48.54 12.85 -57.02
CA ARG A 458 -47.37 13.69 -57.33
C ARG A 458 -46.84 14.46 -56.12
N SER A 459 -47.72 14.97 -55.25
CA SER A 459 -47.30 15.62 -54.00
C SER A 459 -46.70 14.64 -52.98
N LEU A 460 -47.26 13.43 -52.86
CA LEU A 460 -46.75 12.39 -51.98
C LEU A 460 -45.38 11.88 -52.46
N GLU A 461 -45.21 11.64 -53.76
CA GLU A 461 -43.93 11.31 -54.39
C GLU A 461 -42.81 12.33 -54.11
N LEU A 462 -43.13 13.63 -54.12
CA LEU A 462 -42.18 14.68 -53.79
C LEU A 462 -41.82 14.66 -52.29
N SER A 463 -42.80 14.45 -51.42
CA SER A 463 -42.56 14.33 -49.98
C SER A 463 -41.75 13.06 -49.63
N GLN A 464 -41.99 11.95 -50.33
CA GLN A 464 -41.22 10.71 -50.18
C GLN A 464 -39.75 10.94 -50.55
N ARG A 465 -39.47 11.52 -51.72
CA ARG A 465 -38.08 11.81 -52.15
C ARG A 465 -37.38 12.80 -51.21
N ALA A 466 -38.09 13.75 -50.61
CA ALA A 466 -37.53 14.63 -49.60
C ALA A 466 -37.14 13.88 -48.32
N LEU A 467 -38.02 13.00 -47.82
CA LEU A 467 -37.77 12.15 -46.64
C LEU A 467 -36.67 11.11 -46.89
N GLU A 468 -36.56 10.56 -48.11
CA GLU A 468 -35.44 9.70 -48.52
C GLU A 468 -34.11 10.47 -48.47
N GLY A 469 -34.09 11.74 -48.93
CA GLY A 469 -32.93 12.62 -48.82
C GLY A 469 -32.62 13.09 -47.39
N GLU A 470 -33.58 13.08 -46.47
CA GLU A 470 -33.34 13.28 -45.03
C GLU A 470 -32.77 12.02 -44.38
N LEU A 471 -33.32 10.85 -44.71
CA LEU A 471 -32.84 9.55 -44.24
C LEU A 471 -31.39 9.30 -44.66
N GLN A 472 -31.01 9.60 -45.91
CA GLN A 472 -29.63 9.49 -46.38
C GLN A 472 -28.67 10.42 -45.62
N ARG A 473 -29.07 11.66 -45.33
CA ARG A 473 -28.28 12.59 -44.51
C ARG A 473 -28.14 12.11 -43.07
N ALA A 474 -29.20 11.56 -42.49
CA ALA A 474 -29.15 10.96 -41.16
C ALA A 474 -28.24 9.72 -41.11
N GLN A 475 -28.30 8.85 -42.13
CA GLN A 475 -27.41 7.68 -42.26
C GLN A 475 -25.93 8.08 -42.36
N LEU A 476 -25.61 9.11 -43.15
CA LEU A 476 -24.25 9.66 -43.21
C LEU A 476 -23.80 10.21 -41.86
N ARG A 477 -24.65 10.97 -41.15
CA ARG A 477 -24.29 11.49 -39.82
C ARG A 477 -24.13 10.40 -38.76
N VAL A 478 -24.86 9.29 -38.86
CA VAL A 478 -24.63 8.11 -38.01
C VAL A 478 -23.27 7.48 -38.33
N ALA A 479 -22.91 7.30 -39.60
CA ALA A 479 -21.60 6.77 -39.98
C ALA A 479 -20.42 7.67 -39.55
N GLU A 480 -20.59 8.99 -39.60
CA GLU A 480 -19.63 9.96 -39.03
C GLU A 480 -19.48 9.76 -37.51
N LEU A 481 -20.59 9.67 -36.77
CA LEU A 481 -20.58 9.50 -35.31
C LEU A 481 -20.03 8.12 -34.87
N ASP A 482 -20.30 7.06 -35.62
CA ASP A 482 -19.70 5.73 -35.38
C ASP A 482 -18.17 5.75 -35.61
N ALA A 483 -17.68 6.51 -36.60
CA ALA A 483 -16.25 6.70 -36.83
C ALA A 483 -15.59 7.58 -35.74
N GLU A 484 -16.24 8.68 -35.32
CA GLU A 484 -15.82 9.50 -34.18
C GLU A 484 -15.73 8.65 -32.89
N ALA A 485 -16.75 7.81 -32.64
CA ALA A 485 -16.78 6.90 -31.49
C ALA A 485 -15.69 5.82 -31.55
N GLY A 486 -15.42 5.26 -32.74
CA GLY A 486 -14.32 4.33 -32.97
C GLY A 486 -12.95 4.92 -32.62
N ALA A 487 -12.63 6.10 -33.16
CA ALA A 487 -11.36 6.79 -32.88
C ALA A 487 -11.21 7.18 -31.40
N LEU A 488 -12.30 7.57 -30.73
CA LEU A 488 -12.30 7.81 -29.28
C LEU A 488 -12.07 6.52 -28.48
N GLN A 489 -12.66 5.39 -28.91
CA GLN A 489 -12.48 4.10 -28.25
C GLN A 489 -11.04 3.57 -28.43
N GLU A 490 -10.43 3.70 -29.61
CA GLU A 490 -9.02 3.41 -29.84
C GLU A 490 -8.12 4.24 -28.92
N ARG A 491 -8.32 5.56 -28.88
CA ARG A 491 -7.58 6.48 -27.99
C ARG A 491 -7.73 6.10 -26.51
N LEU A 492 -8.91 5.63 -26.08
CA LEU A 492 -9.14 5.13 -24.72
C LEU A 492 -8.39 3.81 -24.46
N THR A 493 -8.33 2.88 -25.42
CA THR A 493 -7.51 1.66 -25.25
C THR A 493 -6.02 1.98 -25.17
N ASP A 494 -5.55 2.95 -25.95
CA ASP A 494 -4.14 3.35 -25.98
C ASP A 494 -3.73 4.09 -24.69
N MET A 495 -4.62 4.90 -24.11
CA MET A 495 -4.43 5.50 -22.79
C MET A 495 -4.48 4.47 -21.65
N ARG A 496 -5.35 3.45 -21.73
CA ARG A 496 -5.38 2.34 -20.77
C ARG A 496 -4.09 1.51 -20.80
N ARG A 497 -3.56 1.24 -22.00
CA ARG A 497 -2.27 0.57 -22.18
C ARG A 497 -1.12 1.36 -21.54
N LYS A 498 -1.05 2.67 -21.82
CA LYS A 498 -0.04 3.58 -21.22
C LYS A 498 -0.17 3.68 -19.69
N LEU A 499 -1.39 3.62 -19.16
CA LEU A 499 -1.63 3.57 -17.72
C LEU A 499 -1.05 2.27 -17.13
N GLY A 500 -1.39 1.11 -17.68
CA GLY A 500 -0.82 -0.17 -17.24
C GLY A 500 0.70 -0.21 -17.32
N GLU A 501 1.28 0.28 -18.43
CA GLU A 501 2.74 0.42 -18.58
C GLU A 501 3.37 1.30 -17.49
N SER A 502 2.67 2.32 -17.00
CA SER A 502 3.12 3.17 -15.89
C SER A 502 2.88 2.54 -14.50
N GLU A 503 1.83 1.74 -14.34
CA GLU A 503 1.53 0.98 -13.12
C GLU A 503 2.56 -0.15 -12.91
N ASP A 504 2.92 -0.86 -13.98
CA ASP A 504 4.01 -1.85 -13.99
C ASP A 504 5.37 -1.21 -13.67
N GLN A 505 5.66 -0.01 -14.21
CA GLN A 505 6.86 0.76 -13.85
C GLN A 505 6.86 1.15 -12.36
N CYS A 506 5.71 1.60 -11.83
CA CYS A 506 5.58 1.91 -10.40
C CYS A 506 5.74 0.66 -9.52
N ALA A 507 5.24 -0.50 -9.94
CA ALA A 507 5.44 -1.77 -9.23
C ALA A 507 6.92 -2.20 -9.24
N ALA A 508 7.60 -2.12 -10.39
CA ALA A 508 9.03 -2.41 -10.51
C ALA A 508 9.88 -1.46 -9.65
N LEU A 509 9.54 -0.16 -9.61
CA LEU A 509 10.20 0.82 -8.75
C LEU A 509 9.99 0.52 -7.26
N ARG A 510 8.77 0.18 -6.82
CA ARG A 510 8.52 -0.24 -5.43
C ARG A 510 9.33 -1.48 -5.01
N VAL A 511 9.40 -2.49 -5.87
CA VAL A 511 10.24 -3.68 -5.60
C VAL A 511 11.73 -3.31 -5.54
N SER A 512 12.17 -2.31 -6.30
CA SER A 512 13.54 -1.77 -6.19
C SER A 512 13.76 -0.97 -4.89
N GLU A 513 12.75 -0.23 -4.44
CA GLU A 513 12.75 0.55 -3.20
C GLU A 513 12.79 -0.38 -1.96
N GLU A 514 11.94 -1.40 -1.92
CA GLU A 514 11.95 -2.45 -0.87
C GLU A 514 13.30 -3.19 -0.83
N ARG A 515 13.89 -3.48 -2.00
CA ARG A 515 15.23 -4.08 -2.10
C ARG A 515 16.33 -3.14 -1.59
N LEU A 516 16.22 -1.84 -1.84
CA LEU A 516 17.16 -0.84 -1.32
C LEU A 516 16.99 -0.64 0.18
N ALA A 517 15.76 -0.51 0.69
CA ALA A 517 15.45 -0.39 2.11
C ALA A 517 15.93 -1.61 2.92
N THR A 518 15.72 -2.83 2.40
CA THR A 518 16.25 -4.05 3.05
C THR A 518 17.78 -4.18 2.95
N SER A 519 18.43 -3.52 1.99
CA SER A 519 19.90 -3.40 1.96
C SER A 519 20.42 -2.34 2.94
N LEU A 520 19.71 -1.22 3.09
CA LEU A 520 20.02 -0.14 4.04
C LEU A 520 19.90 -0.64 5.49
N ALA A 521 18.78 -1.29 5.85
CA ALA A 521 18.59 -1.85 7.19
C ALA A 521 19.69 -2.86 7.58
N ARG A 522 20.23 -3.62 6.61
CA ARG A 522 21.40 -4.50 6.84
C ARG A 522 22.68 -3.70 7.04
N ALA A 523 22.89 -2.63 6.28
CA ALA A 523 24.03 -1.73 6.46
C ALA A 523 23.99 -1.04 7.83
N GLU A 524 22.83 -0.56 8.28
CA GLU A 524 22.60 0.02 9.61
C GLU A 524 22.80 -1.02 10.72
N GLN A 525 22.37 -2.27 10.50
CA GLN A 525 22.64 -3.37 11.43
C GLN A 525 24.15 -3.68 11.53
N HIS A 526 24.88 -3.66 10.42
CA HIS A 526 26.34 -3.81 10.44
C HIS A 526 27.05 -2.59 11.04
N GLU A 527 26.56 -1.38 10.83
CA GLU A 527 27.13 -0.17 11.45
C GLU A 527 26.91 -0.17 12.95
N SER A 528 25.73 -0.56 13.45
CA SER A 528 25.47 -0.71 14.89
C SER A 528 26.30 -1.82 15.52
N GLN A 529 26.51 -2.96 14.83
CA GLN A 529 27.47 -4.00 15.25
C GLN A 529 28.91 -3.44 15.36
N LEU A 530 29.35 -2.63 14.39
CA LEU A 530 30.68 -2.00 14.42
C LEU A 530 30.78 -0.93 15.52
N ARG A 531 29.75 -0.11 15.75
CA ARG A 531 29.66 0.84 16.87
C ARG A 531 29.74 0.12 18.22
N GLU A 532 29.05 -1.02 18.38
CA GLU A 532 29.18 -1.89 19.55
C GLU A 532 30.60 -2.43 19.74
N GLN A 533 31.25 -2.91 18.67
CA GLN A 533 32.63 -3.39 18.74
C GLN A 533 33.60 -2.27 19.12
N ILE A 534 33.46 -1.08 18.52
CA ILE A 534 34.23 0.13 18.86
C ILE A 534 34.02 0.51 20.33
N HIS A 535 32.78 0.43 20.85
CA HIS A 535 32.51 0.70 22.27
C HIS A 535 33.14 -0.35 23.20
N LYS A 536 33.04 -1.64 22.87
CA LYS A 536 33.69 -2.74 23.63
C LYS A 536 35.22 -2.60 23.64
N LEU A 537 35.83 -2.23 22.51
CA LEU A 537 37.26 -1.93 22.39
C LEU A 537 37.65 -0.64 23.13
N SER A 538 36.79 0.39 23.13
CA SER A 538 37.02 1.64 23.87
C SER A 538 36.97 1.43 25.38
N ASN A 539 36.02 0.63 25.86
CA ASN A 539 35.89 0.30 27.29
C ASN A 539 37.09 -0.54 27.76
N THR A 540 37.43 -1.62 27.03
CA THR A 540 38.62 -2.43 27.37
C THR A 540 39.94 -1.65 27.24
N LEU A 541 40.05 -0.67 26.33
CA LEU A 541 41.16 0.28 26.29
C LEU A 541 41.13 1.24 27.49
N SER A 542 39.96 1.67 27.95
CA SER A 542 39.80 2.49 29.15
C SER A 542 40.19 1.72 30.42
N ASP A 543 39.81 0.44 30.53
CA ASP A 543 40.20 -0.45 31.62
C ASP A 543 41.71 -0.77 31.58
N SER A 544 42.27 -0.88 30.38
CA SER A 544 43.73 -0.98 30.18
C SER A 544 44.45 0.32 30.59
N ARG A 545 43.84 1.50 30.36
CA ARG A 545 44.37 2.81 30.77
C ARG A 545 44.24 3.06 32.27
N SER A 546 43.15 2.63 32.91
CA SER A 546 42.97 2.76 34.36
C SER A 546 43.87 1.79 35.13
N SER A 547 44.02 0.55 34.65
CA SER A 547 44.96 -0.42 35.24
C SER A 547 46.42 -0.04 35.02
N THR A 548 46.82 0.42 33.83
CA THR A 548 48.17 0.98 33.64
C THR A 548 48.39 2.27 34.42
N GLY A 549 47.36 3.12 34.59
CA GLY A 549 47.38 4.27 35.50
C GLY A 549 47.62 3.87 36.95
N ALA A 550 46.88 2.89 37.47
CA ALA A 550 47.05 2.38 38.82
C ALA A 550 48.42 1.70 39.03
N LEU A 551 48.93 0.98 38.03
CA LEU A 551 50.30 0.44 38.05
C LEU A 551 51.36 1.56 38.02
N GLN A 552 51.14 2.62 37.24
CA GLN A 552 52.02 3.79 37.22
C GLN A 552 52.00 4.52 38.57
N GLU A 553 50.83 4.67 39.19
CA GLU A 553 50.71 5.21 40.56
C GLU A 553 51.47 4.33 41.57
N GLN A 554 51.28 3.01 41.55
CA GLN A 554 52.04 2.07 42.38
C GLN A 554 53.56 2.20 42.15
N ILE A 555 54.00 2.34 40.90
CA ILE A 555 55.42 2.60 40.57
C ILE A 555 55.89 3.92 41.20
N THR A 556 55.12 5.01 41.10
CA THR A 556 55.51 6.28 41.75
C THR A 556 55.47 6.21 43.28
N GLN A 557 54.56 5.43 43.87
CA GLN A 557 54.51 5.18 45.33
C GLN A 557 55.73 4.38 45.78
N LEU A 558 56.11 3.32 45.05
CA LEU A 558 57.31 2.53 45.30
C LEU A 558 58.59 3.36 45.09
N GLN A 559 58.64 4.25 44.09
CA GLN A 559 59.75 5.19 43.89
C GLN A 559 59.85 6.21 45.05
N ARG A 560 58.74 6.72 45.57
CA ARG A 560 58.71 7.59 46.76
C ARG A 560 59.15 6.83 48.02
N ALA A 561 58.68 5.59 48.20
CA ALA A 561 59.09 4.73 49.31
C ALA A 561 60.58 4.35 49.24
N LEU A 562 61.10 4.07 48.04
CA LEU A 562 62.51 3.80 47.80
C LEU A 562 63.38 5.04 48.06
N THR A 563 62.99 6.22 47.57
CA THR A 563 63.74 7.46 47.81
C THR A 563 63.67 7.91 49.27
N ALA A 564 62.56 7.69 49.97
CA ALA A 564 62.47 7.86 51.42
C ALA A 564 63.38 6.87 52.17
N SER A 565 63.32 5.57 51.83
CA SER A 565 64.19 4.54 52.41
C SER A 565 65.68 4.79 52.12
N GLU A 566 66.03 5.34 50.96
CA GLU A 566 67.37 5.82 50.66
C GLU A 566 67.78 7.03 51.49
N GLN A 567 66.87 7.98 51.74
CA GLN A 567 67.12 9.13 52.61
C GLN A 567 67.30 8.68 54.07
N ASP A 568 66.45 7.78 54.58
CA ASP A 568 66.60 7.15 55.89
C ASP A 568 67.92 6.38 55.98
N ARG A 569 68.29 5.61 54.96
CA ARG A 569 69.60 4.93 54.90
C ARG A 569 70.76 5.93 54.91
N ARG A 570 70.66 7.08 54.24
CA ARG A 570 71.68 8.16 54.28
C ARG A 570 71.74 8.81 55.66
N LEU A 571 70.60 9.10 56.29
CA LEU A 571 70.53 9.66 57.66
C LEU A 571 71.05 8.68 58.71
N LEU A 572 70.77 7.38 58.57
CA LEU A 572 71.32 6.32 59.41
C LEU A 572 72.82 6.13 59.17
N GLN A 573 73.29 6.25 57.92
CA GLN A 573 74.73 6.24 57.61
C GLN A 573 75.44 7.45 58.23
N GLU A 574 74.89 8.66 58.09
CA GLU A 574 75.40 9.86 58.77
C GLU A 574 75.41 9.72 60.29
N ARG A 575 74.39 9.10 60.89
CA ARG A 575 74.37 8.81 62.34
C ARG A 575 75.42 7.78 62.73
N LEU A 576 75.65 6.76 61.90
CA LEU A 576 76.73 5.78 62.08
C LEU A 576 78.10 6.44 61.98
N ASP A 577 78.30 7.34 61.03
CA ASP A 577 79.60 8.01 60.85
C ASP A 577 79.83 9.08 61.92
N LYS A 578 78.81 9.88 62.29
CA LYS A 578 78.87 10.79 63.45
C LYS A 578 79.14 10.05 64.78
N THR A 579 78.62 8.83 64.95
CA THR A 579 78.93 8.00 66.14
C THR A 579 80.28 7.28 66.03
N ARG A 580 80.78 6.97 64.84
CA ARG A 580 82.16 6.53 64.61
C ARG A 580 83.16 7.65 64.89
N ASP A 581 82.87 8.87 64.46
CA ASP A 581 83.69 10.06 64.71
C ASP A 581 83.75 10.36 66.20
N ALA A 582 82.59 10.44 66.88
CA ALA A 582 82.52 10.59 68.33
C ALA A 582 83.19 9.43 69.11
N LEU A 583 83.13 8.19 68.59
CA LEU A 583 83.89 7.06 69.15
C LEU A 583 85.39 7.17 68.87
N SER A 584 85.81 7.73 67.73
CA SER A 584 87.22 7.98 67.41
C SER A 584 87.79 9.10 68.29
N GLU A 585 87.01 10.14 68.53
CA GLU A 585 87.31 11.26 69.42
C GLU A 585 87.32 10.81 70.88
N SER A 586 86.34 10.00 71.31
CA SER A 586 86.34 9.34 72.61
C SER A 586 87.56 8.41 72.78
N LYS A 587 87.97 7.66 71.75
CA LYS A 587 89.22 6.88 71.76
C LYS A 587 90.46 7.76 71.83
N ARG A 588 90.45 8.93 71.16
CA ARG A 588 91.54 9.91 71.19
C ARG A 588 91.66 10.56 72.58
N LEU A 589 90.54 10.93 73.19
CA LEU A 589 90.45 11.43 74.56
C LEU A 589 90.85 10.34 75.56
N ASN A 590 90.44 9.08 75.38
CA ASN A 590 90.94 7.96 76.20
C ASN A 590 92.45 7.74 76.00
N HIS A 591 92.98 7.94 74.80
CA HIS A 591 94.43 7.86 74.56
C HIS A 591 95.15 8.99 75.30
N THR A 592 94.72 10.24 75.16
CA THR A 592 95.30 11.38 75.89
C THR A 592 95.10 11.26 77.41
N LEU A 593 94.00 10.68 77.89
CA LEU A 593 93.80 10.37 79.30
C LEU A 593 94.68 9.21 79.78
N THR A 594 95.03 8.23 78.93
CA THR A 594 96.02 7.19 79.28
C THR A 594 97.46 7.70 79.19
N GLU A 595 97.79 8.60 78.25
CA GLU A 595 99.05 9.35 78.24
C GLU A 595 99.17 10.24 79.47
N GLN A 596 98.10 10.94 79.88
CA GLN A 596 98.08 11.73 81.11
C GLN A 596 98.21 10.84 82.36
N ASN A 597 97.54 9.67 82.41
CA ASN A 597 97.74 8.73 83.51
C ASN A 597 99.16 8.14 83.53
N GLN A 598 99.76 7.81 82.38
CA GLN A 598 101.15 7.34 82.29
C GLN A 598 102.15 8.42 82.70
N ASN A 599 101.92 9.68 82.30
CA ASN A 599 102.73 10.82 82.75
C ASN A 599 102.56 11.08 84.25
N LEU A 600 101.34 10.98 84.79
CA LEU A 600 101.09 11.09 86.23
C LEU A 600 101.69 9.92 87.01
N GLN A 601 101.64 8.69 86.49
CA GLN A 601 102.35 7.54 87.05
C GLN A 601 103.86 7.75 87.01
N GLY A 602 104.44 8.23 85.90
CA GLY A 602 105.87 8.54 85.82
C GLY A 602 106.30 9.65 86.80
N VAL A 603 105.49 10.70 86.97
CA VAL A 603 105.71 11.74 87.99
C VAL A 603 105.55 11.17 89.41
N GLN A 604 104.60 10.27 89.64
CA GLN A 604 104.38 9.60 90.93
C GLN A 604 105.52 8.61 91.25
N GLU A 605 106.01 7.85 90.29
CA GLU A 605 107.16 6.94 90.41
C GLU A 605 108.45 7.71 90.65
N ASN A 606 108.68 8.82 89.94
CA ASN A 606 109.80 9.73 90.19
C ASN A 606 109.70 10.40 91.58
N SER A 607 108.49 10.73 92.02
CA SER A 607 108.24 11.23 93.39
C SER A 607 108.50 10.15 94.45
N ASN A 608 108.06 8.91 94.20
CA ASN A 608 108.34 7.76 95.07
C ASN A 608 109.83 7.41 95.12
N PHE A 609 110.55 7.55 94.00
CA PHE A 609 112.00 7.42 93.94
C PHE A 609 112.69 8.50 94.78
N ASN A 610 112.29 9.77 94.65
CA ASN A 610 112.80 10.86 95.48
C ASN A 610 112.49 10.66 96.97
N ILE A 611 111.30 10.15 97.33
CA ILE A 611 110.96 9.76 98.71
C ILE A 611 111.88 8.63 99.18
N SER A 612 112.16 7.63 98.35
CA SER A 612 113.07 6.52 98.67
C SER A 612 114.52 6.98 98.88
N GLU A 613 115.03 7.89 98.04
CA GLU A 613 116.35 8.52 98.21
C GLU A 613 116.42 9.37 99.50
N LEU A 614 115.40 10.21 99.75
CA LEU A 614 115.30 11.01 100.97
C LEU A 614 115.19 10.13 102.23
N GLU A 615 114.50 8.99 102.15
CA GLU A 615 114.48 7.98 103.21
C GLU A 615 115.85 7.32 103.44
N LYS A 616 116.59 6.96 102.37
CA LYS A 616 117.96 6.44 102.49
C LYS A 616 118.86 7.46 103.19
N HIS A 617 118.84 8.72 102.76
CA HIS A 617 119.58 9.81 103.40
C HIS A 617 119.17 10.00 104.87
N ASN A 618 117.88 9.87 105.20
CA ASN A 618 117.41 9.92 106.59
C ASN A 618 117.93 8.75 107.44
N ARG A 619 118.03 7.54 106.86
CA ARG A 619 118.59 6.35 107.51
C ARG A 619 120.09 6.51 107.74
N THR A 620 120.86 6.90 106.72
CA THR A 620 122.31 7.11 106.86
C THR A 620 122.66 8.21 107.86
N LEU A 621 121.87 9.30 107.92
CA LEU A 621 122.07 10.38 108.91
C LEU A 621 121.77 9.93 110.35
N LYS A 622 120.78 9.04 110.54
CA LYS A 622 120.49 8.42 111.85
C LYS A 622 121.58 7.42 112.25
N GLU A 623 122.13 6.68 111.30
CA GLU A 623 123.23 5.74 111.53
C GLU A 623 124.54 6.47 111.88
N SER A 624 124.87 7.58 111.21
CA SER A 624 126.03 8.40 111.59
C SER A 624 125.88 9.05 112.97
N LEU A 625 124.67 9.53 113.32
CA LEU A 625 124.39 10.09 114.65
C LEU A 625 124.55 9.02 115.75
N LYS A 626 124.12 7.79 115.49
CA LYS A 626 124.26 6.65 116.40
C LYS A 626 125.73 6.23 116.56
N GLN A 627 126.52 6.25 115.49
CA GLN A 627 127.97 6.01 115.54
C GLN A 627 128.71 7.09 116.36
N GLN A 628 128.32 8.36 116.29
CA GLN A 628 128.87 9.40 117.16
C GLN A 628 128.56 9.12 118.65
N GLN A 629 127.32 8.81 118.99
CA GLN A 629 126.92 8.50 120.38
C GLN A 629 127.63 7.25 120.93
N GLU A 630 127.87 6.24 120.10
CA GLU A 630 128.61 5.04 120.49
C GLU A 630 130.11 5.33 120.69
N ALA A 631 130.71 6.27 119.94
CA ALA A 631 132.10 6.72 120.14
C ALA A 631 132.27 7.61 121.39
N GLU A 632 131.31 8.49 121.68
CA GLU A 632 131.28 9.31 122.91
C GLU A 632 131.15 8.41 124.16
N LEU A 633 130.36 7.34 124.09
CA LEU A 633 130.25 6.38 125.18
C LEU A 633 131.57 5.60 125.42
N GLN A 634 132.31 5.25 124.35
CA GLN A 634 133.59 4.55 124.46
C GLN A 634 134.70 5.44 125.04
N THR A 635 134.81 6.69 124.61
CA THR A 635 135.79 7.66 125.16
C THR A 635 135.52 7.98 126.63
N SER A 636 134.24 8.15 127.00
CA SER A 636 133.82 8.29 128.40
C SER A 636 134.21 7.08 129.26
N GLN A 637 134.00 5.85 128.77
CA GLN A 637 134.44 4.64 129.47
C GLN A 637 135.97 4.53 129.59
N GLN A 638 136.73 5.01 128.61
CA GLN A 638 138.19 4.97 128.64
C GLN A 638 138.77 5.93 129.69
N LEU A 639 138.29 7.18 129.74
CA LEU A 639 138.62 8.12 130.81
C LEU A 639 138.21 7.59 132.21
N HIS A 640 137.13 6.80 132.29
CA HIS A 640 136.72 6.17 133.55
C HIS A 640 137.64 5.00 133.96
N ARG A 641 138.27 4.29 132.99
CA ARG A 641 139.32 3.28 133.26
C ARG A 641 140.60 3.97 133.73
N GLU A 642 141.06 5.00 133.03
CA GLU A 642 142.26 5.77 133.43
C GLU A 642 142.08 6.42 134.81
N LYS A 643 140.89 6.97 135.11
CA LYS A 643 140.55 7.45 136.44
C LYS A 643 140.57 6.33 137.49
N LYS A 644 140.05 5.13 137.17
CA LYS A 644 140.15 3.97 138.08
C LYS A 644 141.57 3.52 138.29
N GLU A 645 142.41 3.44 137.26
CA GLU A 645 143.82 3.09 137.41
C GLU A 645 144.60 4.13 138.22
N LEU A 646 144.28 5.42 138.09
CA LEU A 646 144.86 6.48 138.92
C LEU A 646 144.36 6.39 140.37
N GLN A 647 143.07 6.08 140.59
CA GLN A 647 142.56 5.79 141.94
C GLN A 647 143.17 4.51 142.52
N GLU A 648 143.42 3.47 141.72
CA GLU A 648 144.12 2.25 142.13
C GLU A 648 145.60 2.52 142.41
N LYS A 649 146.28 3.38 141.65
CA LYS A 649 147.65 3.84 141.96
C LYS A 649 147.67 4.64 143.28
N VAL A 650 146.66 5.47 143.56
CA VAL A 650 146.52 6.18 144.84
C VAL A 650 146.17 5.23 145.99
N THR A 651 145.24 4.29 145.83
CA THR A 651 144.92 3.30 146.87
C THR A 651 146.02 2.25 147.04
N ASN A 652 146.86 2.01 146.03
CA ASN A 652 148.07 1.20 146.17
C ASN A 652 149.16 1.96 146.94
N LEU A 653 149.34 3.27 146.75
CA LEU A 653 150.23 4.07 147.61
C LEU A 653 149.69 4.19 149.05
N GLN A 654 148.38 4.37 149.21
CA GLN A 654 147.73 4.34 150.54
C GLN A 654 147.81 2.95 151.19
N SER A 655 147.67 1.86 150.43
CA SER A 655 147.81 0.50 150.97
C SER A 655 149.25 0.00 151.08
N PHE A 656 150.24 0.63 150.45
CA PHE A 656 151.64 0.49 150.83
C PHE A 656 151.92 1.17 152.18
N LEU A 657 151.39 2.38 152.38
CA LEU A 657 151.38 3.02 153.71
C LEU A 657 150.64 2.17 154.76
N GLN A 658 149.50 1.59 154.39
CA GLN A 658 148.71 0.74 155.29
C GLN A 658 149.32 -0.67 155.47
N LYS A 659 150.11 -1.18 154.52
CA LYS A 659 150.93 -2.39 154.70
C LYS A 659 152.12 -2.17 155.63
N LEU A 660 152.78 -1.01 155.56
CA LEU A 660 153.74 -0.63 156.60
C LEU A 660 153.06 -0.47 157.99
N GLN A 661 151.73 -0.32 158.05
CA GLN A 661 150.93 -0.36 159.28
C GLN A 661 150.35 -1.75 159.61
N SER A 662 150.22 -2.68 158.63
CA SER A 662 149.59 -4.00 158.81
C SER A 662 150.59 -5.15 158.86
N GLU A 663 151.77 -5.06 158.24
CA GLU A 663 152.90 -5.96 158.48
C GLU A 663 153.44 -5.79 159.91
N ARG A 664 153.25 -4.59 160.49
CA ARG A 664 153.36 -4.32 161.94
C ARG A 664 152.36 -5.13 162.80
N ALA A 665 151.29 -5.69 162.23
CA ALA A 665 150.16 -6.31 162.95
C ALA A 665 149.85 -7.77 162.56
N GLU A 666 150.09 -8.21 161.32
CA GLU A 666 149.87 -9.60 160.90
C GLU A 666 151.01 -10.54 161.35
N ILE A 667 152.13 -9.97 161.81
CA ILE A 667 153.10 -10.65 162.67
C ILE A 667 152.43 -11.22 163.95
N GLU A 668 151.28 -10.68 164.39
CA GLU A 668 150.53 -11.20 165.55
C GLU A 668 149.43 -12.24 165.20
N LYS A 669 149.17 -12.60 163.92
CA LYS A 669 147.86 -13.22 163.56
C LYS A 669 147.78 -14.44 162.61
N VAL A 670 148.86 -15.03 162.10
CA VAL A 670 148.78 -16.22 161.20
C VAL A 670 148.47 -17.53 161.98
N VAL A 671 147.21 -17.68 162.41
CA VAL A 671 146.75 -18.73 163.36
C VAL A 671 145.35 -19.39 162.95
N THR A 672 145.17 -20.05 161.74
CA THR A 672 144.28 -21.26 161.30
C THR A 672 142.89 -21.23 160.35
N ARG A 673 142.55 -22.03 159.17
CA ARG A 673 141.29 -22.02 158.11
C ARG A 673 140.92 -23.13 156.87
N PHE A 674 139.75 -23.22 156.02
CA PHE A 674 139.23 -24.28 154.88
C PHE A 674 138.09 -24.05 153.61
N GLY A 675 137.59 -25.01 152.63
CA GLY A 675 136.50 -24.95 151.39
C GLY A 675 135.94 -26.18 150.34
N LYS A 676 134.97 -26.13 149.25
CA LYS A 676 134.34 -27.24 148.19
C LYS A 676 133.34 -27.06 146.80
N ASP A 677 132.62 -28.08 146.06
CA ASP A 677 132.10 -28.31 144.52
C ASP A 677 130.61 -28.87 143.88
N LYS A 678 130.19 -29.06 142.49
CA LYS A 678 129.14 -30.05 141.66
C LYS A 678 128.55 -29.91 140.07
N SER A 679 127.81 -30.90 139.30
CA SER A 679 127.15 -30.90 137.80
C SER A 679 126.26 -32.12 137.00
N VAL A 680 125.41 -32.06 135.83
CA VAL A 680 124.59 -33.20 134.96
C VAL A 680 123.75 -33.02 133.49
N LEU A 681 123.20 -34.02 132.58
CA LEU A 681 122.28 -33.93 131.23
C LEU A 681 121.60 -35.16 130.25
N ARG A 682 120.69 -35.00 129.14
CA ARG A 682 120.27 -35.72 127.72
C ARG A 682 118.85 -36.45 127.10
N LYS A 683 118.38 -36.50 125.72
CA LYS A 683 117.20 -37.32 124.93
C LYS A 683 116.92 -37.32 123.25
N ALA A 684 115.98 -38.09 122.46
CA ALA A 684 115.62 -38.19 120.89
C ALA A 684 114.21 -38.84 120.20
N LEU A 685 113.82 -38.92 118.81
CA LEU A 685 112.55 -39.55 118.02
C LEU A 685 112.35 -39.75 116.34
N GLU A 686 111.22 -40.27 115.61
CA GLU A 686 110.98 -40.61 114.04
C GLU A 686 109.51 -40.72 113.17
N LYS A 687 109.24 -41.39 111.91
CA LYS A 687 108.21 -41.11 110.68
C LYS A 687 107.61 -42.19 109.51
N VAL A 688 106.51 -42.03 108.58
CA VAL A 688 105.94 -42.90 107.31
C VAL A 688 104.73 -42.44 106.21
N SER A 689 104.40 -43.01 104.92
CA SER A 689 103.04 -43.11 104.00
C SER A 689 102.92 -43.27 102.31
N TRP A 690 101.78 -43.67 101.51
CA TRP A 690 101.49 -43.78 99.90
C TRP A 690 100.06 -44.28 99.12
N LEU A 691 99.64 -44.07 97.74
CA LEU A 691 98.54 -44.79 96.75
C LEU A 691 98.02 -44.28 95.21
N ALA A 692 97.21 -44.99 94.23
CA ALA A 692 96.61 -44.59 92.76
C ALA A 692 95.57 -45.46 91.72
N CYS A 693 94.99 -44.99 90.48
CA CYS A 693 94.37 -45.62 89.09
C CYS A 693 92.79 -45.57 88.48
N CYS A 694 92.09 -45.87 87.24
CA CYS A 694 92.05 -45.88 85.61
C CYS A 694 90.68 -46.35 84.67
N THR A 695 90.31 -46.07 83.30
CA THR A 695 89.08 -46.60 82.32
C THR A 695 88.75 -46.21 80.70
N VAL A 696 87.86 -46.86 79.73
CA VAL A 696 87.43 -46.56 78.17
C VAL A 696 86.16 -47.28 77.27
N LEU A 697 85.60 -46.92 75.97
CA LEU A 697 84.56 -47.59 74.87
C LEU A 697 84.08 -46.82 73.42
N SER A 698 83.23 -47.03 72.25
CA SER A 698 82.36 -47.97 71.23
C SER A 698 81.50 -47.39 69.85
N ASN A 699 80.94 -48.10 68.70
CA ASN A 699 79.77 -47.85 67.55
C ASN A 699 79.79 -48.41 65.94
N THR A 700 78.98 -48.45 64.71
CA THR A 700 77.64 -48.08 63.83
C THR A 700 77.22 -48.76 62.30
N ASN A 701 76.18 -48.42 61.34
CA ASN A 701 75.71 -48.98 59.89
C ASN A 701 75.19 -48.01 58.63
N TYR A 702 75.10 -48.47 57.31
CA TYR A 702 74.97 -47.90 55.86
C TYR A 702 73.71 -47.10 55.30
N THR A 703 73.63 -46.42 54.10
CA THR A 703 74.30 -46.46 52.73
C THR A 703 74.66 -45.09 52.05
N TYR A 704 75.46 -45.08 50.96
CA TYR A 704 75.88 -43.91 50.13
C TYR A 704 76.03 -44.26 48.62
N GLN A 705 76.04 -43.27 47.70
CA GLN A 705 76.35 -43.47 46.27
C GLN A 705 77.12 -42.29 45.60
N LEU A 706 78.32 -42.60 45.06
CA LEU A 706 79.09 -41.96 43.96
C LEU A 706 79.24 -40.41 43.94
N PHE A 707 80.43 -39.86 44.27
CA PHE A 707 81.54 -39.46 43.35
C PHE A 707 81.45 -38.01 42.83
N PHE A 708 82.51 -37.19 42.75
CA PHE A 708 83.89 -37.22 43.31
C PHE A 708 84.39 -35.72 43.37
N GLN A 709 85.59 -35.17 43.08
CA GLN A 709 86.92 -35.61 42.63
C GLN A 709 87.99 -34.50 42.88
N ASN A 710 89.21 -34.89 43.33
CA ASN A 710 90.51 -34.16 43.23
C ASN A 710 90.70 -32.78 43.94
N SER A 711 91.92 -32.37 44.37
CA SER A 711 93.22 -33.09 44.54
C SER A 711 94.22 -32.28 45.39
N GLU A 712 95.11 -33.00 46.11
CA GLU A 712 96.47 -32.61 46.58
C GLU A 712 96.60 -31.42 47.58
N SER A 713 97.37 -31.46 48.69
CA SER A 713 98.75 -31.93 49.00
C SER A 713 99.87 -30.98 48.54
N SER A 714 100.93 -30.65 49.33
CA SER A 714 101.25 -30.90 50.76
C SER A 714 102.46 -30.06 51.23
N ALA A 715 102.78 -30.07 52.54
CA ALA A 715 104.16 -29.97 53.11
C ALA A 715 104.93 -28.61 53.00
N LYS A 716 106.03 -28.28 53.73
CA LYS A 716 106.69 -28.75 54.99
C LYS A 716 107.84 -27.78 55.39
N PHE A 717 108.29 -27.84 56.67
CA PHE A 717 109.70 -27.61 57.15
C PHE A 717 110.31 -26.20 56.99
N CYS A 718 111.44 -25.77 57.60
CA CYS A 718 112.31 -26.15 58.76
C CYS A 718 112.98 -24.84 59.28
N VAL A 719 113.54 -24.63 60.50
CA VAL A 719 114.44 -25.35 61.44
C VAL A 719 115.94 -25.34 61.04
N ALA A 720 116.83 -25.16 62.05
CA ALA A 720 118.32 -25.07 62.03
C ALA A 720 118.88 -23.70 61.52
N VAL A 721 120.13 -23.25 61.75
CA VAL A 721 121.44 -23.86 62.16
C VAL A 721 122.39 -22.72 62.68
N VAL A 722 123.58 -22.88 63.30
CA VAL A 722 123.97 -23.47 64.62
C VAL A 722 125.34 -22.84 65.09
N SER A 723 125.99 -23.33 66.16
CA SER A 723 127.39 -23.04 66.66
C SER A 723 127.61 -21.91 67.69
N VAL A 724 128.69 -21.87 68.52
CA VAL A 724 129.39 -22.87 69.41
C VAL A 724 130.61 -22.22 70.14
N CYS A 725 130.97 -22.67 71.37
CA CYS A 725 132.17 -22.28 72.18
C CYS A 725 132.22 -20.83 72.76
N LYS A 726 132.89 -20.49 73.89
CA LYS A 726 133.67 -21.22 74.94
C LYS A 726 133.77 -20.39 76.27
N ASN A 727 134.54 -20.88 77.26
CA ASN A 727 135.00 -20.25 78.54
C ASN A 727 133.96 -20.20 79.71
N LYS A 728 134.24 -20.35 81.04
CA LYS A 728 135.42 -20.23 81.98
C LYS A 728 135.88 -18.78 82.29
N THR A 729 136.33 -18.37 83.49
CA THR A 729 136.71 -18.98 84.80
C THR A 729 136.49 -17.88 85.89
N CYS A 730 136.67 -18.02 87.22
CA CYS A 730 137.32 -19.03 88.07
C CYS A 730 136.64 -19.15 89.47
N LYS A 731 137.37 -19.71 90.44
CA LYS A 731 137.05 -19.79 91.88
C LYS A 731 136.81 -18.43 92.52
#